data_AF-A0A9X9MCW9-F1
#
_entry.id   AF-A0A9X9MCW9-F1
#
_cell.length_a   1.000
_cell.length_b   1.000
_cell.length_c   1.000
_cell.angle_alpha   90.00
_cell.angle_beta   90.00
_cell.angle_gamma   90.00
#
_symmetry.space_group_name_H-M   'P 1'
#
loop_
_entity.id
_entity.type
_entity.pdbx_description
1 polymer ?
#
loop_
_entity_poly.entity_id
_entity_poly.type
_entity_poly.pdbx_seq_one_letter_code
_entity_poly.pdbx_strand_id
1 'polypeptide(L)'
;MPHLSFTAELTNLSRCSLHEQKRRAKIQKLKYFIKILYNNKQVSCTSVSPLQFDFKVMFQQIFNIQLIHWPETICLEVYEISKRTSLLAKLYLPLPNNTELKSKTVLEYVEFSSDELVIPARGEVGSNVPFLLEGNGTEEICLLTSGKLSYSLSWALDENGIPLTPMSQSLRSAYCSVLRNVDARGVPGIPWLINAQKLFEWANEVKIDPNNPEYSDLMEFIMYMKHKGQDIPKYFRLEQLQDEFNFVSEGEMKKSKRFQLLQLRNAGQLDIFLLQQIPLYDKDIPDLVFQEYESQIEKDISISDVNSITAQRINSTNFLKKMRRLIMKRIVKVSKFNLSDVVADYEEIVSASQLTHAVCKLVERRRRLKPQRKERKKVAAQTICDGDIKILVRILRAYNIPTRNTTVTRALDLPTYLKSSISRLRHKETIKSVASDEILNEDTVQPFVEVSFQHTVYQTSTASGSHPCWNEEIKVDFISPGHDYSFSSLSKIKDNIYINIFDEMIIEKHEDPYFKSCSSHSHVRKNWLGSIVFPFSALLQQSEISGTFQVNIPPVLLGYTWSKTYMSPKEDFNGQNLKECTFLNIFATIEPQISHVTCNPELDKFSDQTDVLERAQIFKKTCKTMFPNRRITTTVFNSEGIQILVTRYVKALNPPQQLLDMFLHDSNATLDLIARFVSLIPIVPGILDENDGFDIWMTSERCISLAVGNKEEHAILLCNFFLYFGKKALVLLGTSMLEGQVAYVLTQETDEFLLWNPLTGQCHKQFDPFCPLQSVDCLFDDGNVWFNIQQNNTPMAVHFDYSKESFWKQLLPKNFQGTKAHTIQPEEIIYCETNKSMIEDLKNRIERTLKCKMMEWRPKQPTRWNRQCTYILRKILPKLELGTGSFVSSEEESEFERLLQFYLVTGFPIQMPYTDVQSIIDAVYQTGIHSSEFPQTEFALAVYIHPYPNNVLSVWVYLVSLARHQ
;
A
#
# COMPACT_ATOMS: atom_id res chain seq x y z
N MET A 1 -74.84 -20.24 31.46
CA MET A 1 -73.64 -20.93 31.97
C MET A 1 -73.81 -21.20 33.45
N PRO A 2 -73.42 -22.36 33.99
CA PRO A 2 -73.38 -22.56 35.43
C PRO A 2 -72.25 -21.71 36.04
N HIS A 3 -72.56 -20.92 37.08
CA HIS A 3 -71.59 -20.18 37.89
C HIS A 3 -71.12 -21.06 39.07
N LEU A 4 -69.81 -21.26 39.22
CA LEU A 4 -69.19 -21.91 40.38
C LEU A 4 -68.69 -20.83 41.34
N SER A 5 -69.08 -20.89 42.63
CA SER A 5 -68.54 -20.04 43.70
C SER A 5 -67.87 -20.91 44.78
N PHE A 6 -66.80 -20.39 45.40
CA PHE A 6 -66.01 -21.09 46.43
C PHE A 6 -66.74 -21.26 47.79
N THR A 7 -67.96 -20.76 47.92
CA THR A 7 -68.72 -20.69 49.18
C THR A 7 -69.99 -21.56 49.20
N ALA A 8 -70.23 -22.36 48.16
CA ALA A 8 -71.38 -23.27 48.11
C ALA A 8 -71.03 -24.65 48.72
N GLU A 9 -71.93 -25.23 49.53
CA GLU A 9 -71.77 -26.58 50.06
C GLU A 9 -71.74 -27.62 48.93
N LEU A 10 -70.78 -28.56 49.00
CA LEU A 10 -70.60 -29.64 48.03
C LEU A 10 -71.92 -30.41 47.85
N THR A 11 -72.40 -30.48 46.62
CA THR A 11 -73.64 -31.19 46.28
C THR A 11 -73.56 -32.64 46.77
N ASN A 12 -74.56 -33.09 47.52
CA ASN A 12 -74.56 -34.41 48.15
C ASN A 12 -74.44 -35.53 47.09
N LEU A 13 -73.66 -36.57 47.39
CA LEU A 13 -73.28 -37.65 46.45
C LEU A 13 -74.49 -38.28 45.75
N SER A 14 -75.60 -38.49 46.47
CA SER A 14 -76.83 -39.09 45.92
C SER A 14 -77.53 -38.23 44.85
N ARG A 15 -77.31 -36.90 44.87
CA ARG A 15 -77.89 -35.95 43.91
C ARG A 15 -76.96 -35.65 42.73
N CYS A 16 -75.75 -36.20 42.73
CA CYS A 16 -74.82 -36.08 41.62
C CYS A 16 -75.13 -37.12 40.53
N SER A 17 -74.79 -36.82 39.27
CA SER A 17 -74.91 -37.80 38.18
C SER A 17 -74.06 -39.05 38.46
N LEU A 18 -74.43 -40.19 37.89
CA LEU A 18 -73.65 -41.44 38.03
C LEU A 18 -72.18 -41.28 37.60
N HIS A 19 -71.90 -40.38 36.66
CA HIS A 19 -70.54 -40.06 36.23
C HIS A 19 -69.77 -39.30 37.31
N GLU A 20 -70.37 -38.28 37.91
CA GLU A 20 -69.76 -37.48 38.98
C GLU A 20 -69.55 -38.30 40.27
N GLN A 21 -70.48 -39.20 40.60
CA GLN A 21 -70.31 -40.13 41.73
C GLN A 21 -69.09 -41.04 41.53
N LYS A 22 -68.89 -41.58 40.32
CA LYS A 22 -67.72 -42.41 39.98
C LYS A 22 -66.42 -41.62 40.00
N ARG A 23 -66.42 -40.36 39.54
CA ARG A 23 -65.27 -39.46 39.59
C ARG A 23 -64.84 -39.19 41.04
N ARG A 24 -65.77 -38.83 41.92
CA ARG A 24 -65.47 -38.59 43.35
C ARG A 24 -64.93 -39.84 44.06
N ALA A 25 -65.49 -41.02 43.77
CA ALA A 25 -65.00 -42.28 44.31
C ALA A 25 -63.59 -42.66 43.80
N LYS A 26 -63.19 -42.17 42.62
CA LYS A 26 -61.83 -42.34 42.07
C LYS A 26 -60.84 -41.39 42.78
N ILE A 27 -61.20 -40.12 42.96
CA ILE A 27 -60.37 -39.11 43.65
C ILE A 27 -60.07 -39.52 45.09
N GLN A 28 -61.06 -40.02 45.84
CA GLN A 28 -60.85 -40.48 47.22
C GLN A 28 -59.86 -41.65 47.37
N LYS A 29 -59.55 -42.38 46.29
CA LYS A 29 -58.57 -43.48 46.31
C LYS A 29 -57.14 -42.99 46.11
N LEU A 30 -56.95 -41.75 45.65
CA LEU A 30 -55.63 -41.17 45.40
C LEU A 30 -54.97 -40.79 46.72
N LYS A 31 -53.73 -41.25 46.90
CA LYS A 31 -52.89 -40.90 48.04
C LYS A 31 -51.54 -40.40 47.54
N TYR A 32 -50.90 -39.55 48.31
CA TYR A 32 -49.66 -38.90 47.91
C TYR A 32 -48.61 -39.05 49.01
N PHE A 33 -47.34 -39.02 48.64
CA PHE A 33 -46.21 -38.89 49.56
C PHE A 33 -45.04 -38.20 48.86
N ILE A 34 -44.10 -37.67 49.63
CA ILE A 34 -42.98 -36.90 49.12
C ILE A 34 -41.68 -37.57 49.56
N LYS A 35 -40.76 -37.81 48.63
CA LYS A 35 -39.39 -38.21 48.95
C LYS A 35 -38.50 -36.98 49.02
N ILE A 36 -37.64 -36.95 50.03
CA ILE A 36 -36.68 -35.86 50.25
C ILE A 36 -35.31 -36.38 49.83
N LEU A 37 -34.69 -35.71 48.87
CA LEU A 37 -33.36 -36.02 48.35
C LEU A 37 -32.39 -34.87 48.66
N TYR A 38 -31.19 -35.24 49.08
CA TYR A 38 -30.06 -34.35 49.27
C TYR A 38 -28.94 -34.77 48.32
N ASN A 39 -28.46 -33.84 47.48
CA ASN A 39 -27.47 -34.10 46.42
C ASN A 39 -27.79 -35.38 45.62
N ASN A 40 -29.04 -35.49 45.16
CA ASN A 40 -29.61 -36.62 44.40
C ASN A 40 -29.65 -37.98 45.13
N LYS A 41 -29.37 -38.04 46.44
CA LYS A 41 -29.56 -39.25 47.25
C LYS A 41 -30.79 -39.10 48.14
N GLN A 42 -31.67 -40.11 48.15
CA GLN A 42 -32.85 -40.11 49.01
C GLN A 42 -32.43 -40.20 50.48
N VAL A 43 -32.83 -39.21 51.27
CA VAL A 43 -32.53 -39.13 52.71
C VAL A 43 -33.75 -39.46 53.58
N SER A 44 -34.97 -39.11 53.16
CA SER A 44 -36.19 -39.41 53.90
C SER A 44 -37.43 -39.42 52.99
N CYS A 45 -38.58 -39.79 53.53
CA CYS A 45 -39.88 -39.67 52.86
C CYS A 45 -41.02 -39.37 53.85
N THR A 46 -42.06 -38.68 53.40
CA THR A 46 -43.28 -38.44 54.18
C THR A 46 -44.12 -39.70 54.31
N SER A 47 -45.02 -39.72 55.30
CA SER A 47 -46.13 -40.66 55.31
C SER A 47 -47.07 -40.42 54.11
N VAL A 48 -47.80 -41.47 53.75
CA VAL A 48 -48.77 -41.45 52.67
C VAL A 48 -50.08 -40.83 53.17
N SER A 49 -50.50 -39.72 52.56
CA SER A 49 -51.72 -38.97 52.92
C SER A 49 -52.75 -38.97 51.76
N PRO A 50 -54.04 -39.19 52.03
CA PRO A 50 -55.09 -39.16 51.00
C PRO A 50 -55.44 -37.72 50.57
N LEU A 51 -55.92 -37.57 49.33
CA LEU A 51 -56.43 -36.29 48.81
C LEU A 51 -57.83 -35.98 49.34
N GLN A 52 -58.00 -34.77 49.85
CA GLN A 52 -59.29 -34.27 50.34
C GLN A 52 -60.16 -33.74 49.19
N PHE A 53 -61.46 -33.57 49.45
CA PHE A 53 -62.43 -33.11 48.43
C PHE A 53 -62.21 -31.66 47.96
N ASP A 54 -61.44 -30.87 48.71
CA ASP A 54 -60.97 -29.54 48.32
C ASP A 54 -59.65 -29.57 47.53
N PHE A 55 -59.22 -30.76 47.11
CA PHE A 55 -57.98 -31.03 46.38
C PHE A 55 -56.70 -30.67 47.14
N LYS A 56 -56.74 -30.70 48.49
CA LYS A 56 -55.55 -30.52 49.33
C LYS A 56 -55.10 -31.83 49.97
N VAL A 57 -53.78 -31.96 50.17
CA VAL A 57 -53.15 -33.07 50.90
C VAL A 57 -52.40 -32.49 52.10
N MET A 58 -52.67 -33.01 53.28
CA MET A 58 -52.01 -32.57 54.52
C MET A 58 -50.97 -33.61 54.96
N PHE A 59 -49.69 -33.24 54.92
CA PHE A 59 -48.59 -34.10 55.38
C PHE A 59 -48.17 -33.79 56.82
N GLN A 60 -48.04 -32.50 57.18
CA GLN A 60 -47.74 -32.01 58.54
C GLN A 60 -46.57 -32.72 59.26
N GLN A 61 -45.46 -32.97 58.55
CA GLN A 61 -44.27 -33.63 59.11
C GLN A 61 -43.03 -32.73 59.04
N ILE A 62 -42.17 -32.83 60.06
CA ILE A 62 -40.89 -32.11 60.16
C ILE A 62 -39.75 -33.15 60.11
N PHE A 63 -38.74 -32.89 59.28
CA PHE A 63 -37.56 -33.73 59.14
C PHE A 63 -36.31 -32.95 59.53
N ASN A 64 -35.42 -33.56 60.34
CA ASN A 64 -34.09 -33.02 60.62
C ASN A 64 -33.08 -33.82 59.81
N ILE A 65 -32.28 -33.15 58.97
CA ILE A 65 -31.28 -33.80 58.10
C ILE A 65 -29.89 -33.36 58.58
N GLN A 66 -29.03 -34.31 58.92
CA GLN A 66 -27.64 -34.03 59.28
C GLN A 66 -26.77 -33.98 58.01
N LEU A 67 -26.05 -32.88 57.82
CA LEU A 67 -25.23 -32.66 56.63
C LEU A 67 -23.75 -32.96 56.92
N ILE A 68 -23.13 -33.76 56.04
CA ILE A 68 -21.68 -34.06 56.10
C ILE A 68 -20.90 -33.16 55.13
N HIS A 69 -21.50 -32.78 54.00
CA HIS A 69 -20.94 -31.90 52.98
C HIS A 69 -21.85 -30.71 52.72
N TRP A 70 -21.38 -29.70 51.98
CA TRP A 70 -22.23 -28.58 51.59
C TRP A 70 -23.37 -29.07 50.67
N PRO A 71 -24.65 -28.75 50.94
CA PRO A 71 -25.74 -29.06 50.01
C PRO A 71 -25.53 -28.32 48.70
N GLU A 72 -25.49 -29.03 47.58
CA GLU A 72 -25.59 -28.44 46.25
C GLU A 72 -27.05 -28.34 45.84
N THR A 73 -27.85 -29.38 46.14
CA THR A 73 -29.29 -29.43 45.82
C THR A 73 -30.09 -30.14 46.91
N ILE A 74 -31.24 -29.56 47.27
CA ILE A 74 -32.29 -30.22 48.06
C ILE A 74 -33.51 -30.36 47.15
N CYS A 75 -33.92 -31.60 46.90
CA CYS A 75 -35.01 -31.92 45.97
C CYS A 75 -36.13 -32.69 46.68
N LEU A 76 -37.37 -32.25 46.48
CA LEU A 76 -38.59 -32.93 46.90
C LEU A 76 -39.24 -33.59 45.69
N GLU A 77 -39.33 -34.91 45.70
CA GLU A 77 -40.04 -35.67 44.67
C GLU A 77 -41.44 -36.03 45.16
N VAL A 78 -42.48 -35.51 44.49
CA VAL A 78 -43.88 -35.76 44.83
C VAL A 78 -44.39 -36.98 44.07
N TYR A 79 -44.89 -37.98 44.79
CA TYR A 79 -45.43 -39.22 44.21
C TYR A 79 -46.93 -39.34 44.46
N GLU A 80 -47.64 -39.84 43.45
CA GLU A 80 -49.04 -40.25 43.52
C GLU A 80 -49.16 -41.77 43.60
N ILE A 81 -50.08 -42.24 44.44
CA ILE A 81 -50.45 -43.64 44.61
C ILE A 81 -51.93 -43.78 44.28
N SER A 82 -52.21 -44.46 43.18
CA SER A 82 -53.57 -44.83 42.76
C SER A 82 -53.73 -46.35 42.66
N LYS A 83 -52.90 -46.98 41.82
CA LYS A 83 -52.70 -48.45 41.68
C LYS A 83 -51.22 -48.83 41.57
N ARG A 84 -50.44 -47.97 40.93
CA ARG A 84 -48.97 -47.97 40.92
C ARG A 84 -48.51 -46.62 41.47
N THR A 85 -47.26 -46.56 41.93
CA THR A 85 -46.65 -45.30 42.38
C THR A 85 -46.03 -44.58 41.18
N SER A 86 -46.54 -43.40 40.83
CA SER A 86 -45.98 -42.53 39.78
C SER A 86 -45.34 -41.29 40.40
N LEU A 87 -44.25 -40.83 39.80
CA LEU A 87 -43.60 -39.56 40.15
C LEU A 87 -44.32 -38.44 39.40
N LEU A 88 -44.89 -37.49 40.12
CA LEU A 88 -45.59 -36.36 39.51
C LEU A 88 -44.65 -35.20 39.19
N ALA A 89 -43.79 -34.82 40.15
CA ALA A 89 -42.93 -33.67 40.00
C ALA A 89 -41.67 -33.76 40.87
N LYS A 90 -40.58 -33.15 40.39
CA LYS A 90 -39.36 -32.92 41.17
C LYS A 90 -39.22 -31.42 41.46
N LEU A 91 -39.12 -31.07 42.73
CA LEU A 91 -39.10 -29.70 43.21
C LEU A 91 -37.76 -29.40 43.87
N TYR A 92 -36.99 -28.49 43.30
CA TYR A 92 -35.72 -28.05 43.89
C TYR A 92 -35.96 -26.86 44.81
N LEU A 93 -35.57 -26.99 46.07
CA LEU A 93 -35.71 -25.95 47.06
C LEU A 93 -34.46 -25.06 47.08
N PRO A 94 -34.61 -23.73 47.19
CA PRO A 94 -33.49 -22.84 47.43
C PRO A 94 -32.89 -23.13 48.81
N LEU A 95 -31.56 -23.06 48.91
CA LEU A 95 -30.87 -23.26 50.18
C LEU A 95 -31.09 -22.02 51.08
N PRO A 96 -31.42 -22.22 52.37
CA PRO A 96 -31.69 -21.09 53.27
C PRO A 96 -30.43 -20.27 53.52
N ASN A 97 -30.57 -18.95 53.57
CA ASN A 97 -29.46 -18.06 53.88
C ASN A 97 -28.96 -18.27 55.32
N ASN A 98 -27.69 -17.98 55.60
CA ASN A 98 -27.04 -18.24 56.90
C ASN A 98 -27.73 -17.55 58.11
N THR A 99 -28.64 -16.60 57.85
CA THR A 99 -29.39 -15.82 58.85
C THR A 99 -30.79 -16.36 59.13
N GLU A 100 -31.28 -17.35 58.38
CA GLU A 100 -32.63 -17.90 58.55
C GLU A 100 -32.67 -19.00 59.60
N LEU A 101 -32.97 -18.58 60.83
CA LEU A 101 -33.10 -19.42 62.01
C LEU A 101 -34.53 -19.99 62.15
N LYS A 102 -34.65 -21.10 62.87
CA LYS A 102 -35.80 -22.02 63.00
C LYS A 102 -37.10 -21.43 63.62
N SER A 103 -37.47 -20.18 63.34
CA SER A 103 -38.61 -19.48 63.99
C SER A 103 -39.47 -18.57 63.10
N LYS A 104 -39.49 -18.75 61.77
CA LYS A 104 -40.59 -18.20 60.95
C LYS A 104 -41.69 -19.26 60.77
N THR A 105 -42.86 -19.00 61.34
CA THR A 105 -44.08 -19.81 61.14
C THR A 105 -44.74 -19.61 59.77
N VAL A 106 -44.10 -18.85 58.87
CA VAL A 106 -44.62 -18.58 57.52
C VAL A 106 -44.17 -19.71 56.59
N LEU A 107 -45.13 -20.48 56.08
CA LEU A 107 -44.89 -21.49 55.05
C LEU A 107 -44.69 -20.80 53.70
N GLU A 108 -43.60 -21.11 53.02
CA GLU A 108 -43.38 -20.76 51.62
C GLU A 108 -44.09 -21.78 50.72
N TYR A 109 -44.41 -21.40 49.48
CA TYR A 109 -44.98 -22.33 48.52
C TYR A 109 -44.16 -22.35 47.23
N VAL A 110 -43.95 -23.53 46.68
CA VAL A 110 -43.38 -23.74 45.35
C VAL A 110 -44.44 -24.38 44.46
N GLU A 111 -44.61 -23.81 43.28
CA GLU A 111 -45.55 -24.29 42.28
C GLU A 111 -44.87 -25.31 41.37
N PHE A 112 -45.61 -26.35 40.98
CA PHE A 112 -45.18 -27.32 39.99
C PHE A 112 -46.26 -27.59 38.97
N SER A 113 -45.82 -28.02 37.79
CA SER A 113 -46.66 -28.60 36.74
C SER A 113 -45.98 -29.86 36.23
N SER A 114 -46.74 -30.94 36.12
CA SER A 114 -46.30 -32.21 35.55
C SER A 114 -46.73 -32.30 34.09
N ASP A 115 -45.82 -32.73 33.23
CA ASP A 115 -46.04 -33.05 31.83
C ASP A 115 -46.60 -34.47 31.61
N GLU A 116 -46.86 -35.23 32.70
CA GLU A 116 -47.42 -36.57 32.61
C GLU A 116 -48.80 -36.54 31.91
N LEU A 117 -48.90 -37.38 30.87
CA LEU A 117 -50.08 -37.47 30.03
C LEU A 117 -51.12 -38.38 30.68
N VAL A 118 -52.21 -37.78 31.16
CA VAL A 118 -53.33 -38.48 31.81
C VAL A 118 -54.56 -38.37 30.94
N ILE A 119 -54.87 -39.45 30.21
CA ILE A 119 -56.04 -39.52 29.33
C ILE A 119 -57.30 -39.79 30.18
N PRO A 120 -58.33 -38.94 30.09
CA PRO A 120 -59.54 -39.12 30.86
C PRO A 120 -60.34 -40.29 30.32
N ALA A 121 -60.80 -41.18 31.20
CA ALA A 121 -61.53 -42.37 30.78
C ALA A 121 -63.05 -42.12 30.60
N ARG A 122 -63.62 -41.11 31.28
CA ARG A 122 -65.07 -40.81 31.30
C ARG A 122 -65.35 -39.33 31.62
N GLY A 123 -65.38 -38.45 30.61
CA GLY A 123 -65.85 -37.06 30.75
C GLY A 123 -65.10 -36.17 31.75
N GLU A 124 -63.90 -36.60 32.17
CA GLU A 124 -62.95 -35.83 32.97
C GLU A 124 -62.09 -34.98 32.02
N VAL A 125 -61.50 -33.90 32.51
CA VAL A 125 -60.44 -33.18 31.77
C VAL A 125 -59.11 -33.88 32.06
N GLY A 126 -58.37 -34.23 31.00
CA GLY A 126 -57.07 -34.88 31.10
C GLY A 126 -55.93 -33.93 31.45
N SER A 127 -54.78 -34.51 31.82
CA SER A 127 -53.51 -33.79 31.94
C SER A 127 -52.72 -33.97 30.66
N ASN A 128 -52.18 -32.88 30.13
CA ASN A 128 -51.42 -32.85 28.89
C ASN A 128 -52.17 -33.46 27.67
N VAL A 129 -53.50 -33.36 27.67
CA VAL A 129 -54.36 -33.79 26.56
C VAL A 129 -55.18 -32.59 26.09
N PRO A 130 -55.11 -32.21 24.80
CA PRO A 130 -55.90 -31.13 24.25
C PRO A 130 -57.39 -31.44 24.34
N PHE A 131 -58.18 -30.48 24.81
CA PHE A 131 -59.64 -30.57 24.79
C PHE A 131 -60.24 -29.20 24.46
N LEU A 132 -61.44 -29.23 23.87
CA LEU A 132 -62.18 -28.03 23.49
C LEU A 132 -63.11 -27.65 24.64
N LEU A 133 -63.03 -26.40 25.12
CA LEU A 133 -64.07 -25.85 25.98
C LEU A 133 -65.29 -25.49 25.11
N GLU A 134 -66.43 -26.15 25.32
CA GLU A 134 -67.64 -25.95 24.51
C GLU A 134 -68.17 -24.50 24.56
N GLY A 135 -68.07 -23.81 23.42
CA GLY A 135 -68.60 -22.46 23.17
C GLY A 135 -67.87 -21.73 22.04
N ASN A 136 -68.01 -22.19 20.79
CA ASN A 136 -67.51 -21.54 19.55
C ASN A 136 -66.02 -21.12 19.56
N GLY A 137 -65.13 -21.89 20.18
CA GLY A 137 -63.68 -21.71 20.09
C GLY A 137 -63.03 -22.87 19.32
N THR A 138 -62.28 -22.56 18.27
CA THR A 138 -61.43 -23.49 17.50
C THR A 138 -60.10 -23.82 18.18
N GLU A 139 -59.88 -23.34 19.40
CA GLU A 139 -58.62 -23.49 20.12
C GLU A 139 -58.72 -24.65 21.13
N GLU A 140 -57.94 -25.69 20.87
CA GLU A 140 -57.72 -26.79 21.80
C GLU A 140 -56.83 -26.31 22.96
N ILE A 141 -57.37 -26.34 24.18
CA ILE A 141 -56.63 -25.98 25.39
C ILE A 141 -56.07 -27.26 26.00
N CYS A 142 -54.79 -27.23 26.38
CA CYS A 142 -54.13 -28.32 27.08
C CYS A 142 -53.84 -27.87 28.53
N LEU A 143 -54.36 -28.60 29.52
CA LEU A 143 -54.09 -28.33 30.93
C LEU A 143 -53.10 -29.37 31.48
N LEU A 144 -52.11 -28.92 32.26
CA LEU A 144 -51.16 -29.78 32.96
C LEU A 144 -51.60 -30.01 34.41
N THR A 145 -51.27 -31.17 34.97
CA THR A 145 -51.45 -31.44 36.40
C THR A 145 -50.51 -30.53 37.17
N SER A 146 -51.05 -29.51 37.83
CA SER A 146 -50.28 -28.50 38.55
C SER A 146 -50.76 -28.36 39.99
N GLY A 147 -49.85 -27.93 40.86
CA GLY A 147 -50.12 -27.81 42.29
C GLY A 147 -49.12 -26.88 42.98
N LYS A 148 -49.44 -26.48 44.21
CA LYS A 148 -48.55 -25.69 45.07
C LYS A 148 -48.20 -26.50 46.30
N LEU A 149 -46.90 -26.72 46.54
CA LEU A 149 -46.40 -27.39 47.73
C LEU A 149 -45.93 -26.34 48.75
N SER A 150 -46.57 -26.31 49.91
CA SER A 150 -46.16 -25.45 51.03
C SER A 150 -45.11 -26.12 51.91
N TYR A 151 -43.95 -25.50 52.12
CA TYR A 151 -42.87 -26.00 52.97
C TYR A 151 -42.21 -24.88 53.79
N SER A 152 -41.37 -25.25 54.75
CA SER A 152 -40.46 -24.34 55.46
C SER A 152 -39.12 -25.05 55.63
N LEU A 153 -38.03 -24.36 55.26
CA LEU A 153 -36.66 -24.88 55.32
C LEU A 153 -35.79 -23.88 56.08
N SER A 154 -35.09 -24.34 57.13
CA SER A 154 -34.28 -23.47 57.98
C SER A 154 -33.15 -24.26 58.64
N TRP A 155 -32.06 -23.57 59.00
CA TRP A 155 -30.94 -24.18 59.70
C TRP A 155 -31.30 -24.51 61.16
N ALA A 156 -30.84 -25.68 61.63
CA ALA A 156 -31.01 -26.07 63.03
C ALA A 156 -30.05 -25.27 63.94
N LEU A 157 -30.48 -25.01 65.17
CA LEU A 157 -29.67 -24.42 66.24
C LEU A 157 -29.06 -25.54 67.10
N ASP A 158 -27.83 -25.37 67.60
CA ASP A 158 -27.25 -26.24 68.63
C ASP A 158 -27.89 -25.98 70.01
N GLU A 159 -27.50 -26.77 71.02
CA GLU A 159 -28.00 -26.65 72.41
C GLU A 159 -27.68 -25.30 73.08
N ASN A 160 -26.72 -24.53 72.53
CA ASN A 160 -26.31 -23.21 73.00
C ASN A 160 -26.91 -22.06 72.15
N GLY A 161 -27.81 -22.36 71.21
CA GLY A 161 -28.53 -21.37 70.40
C GLY A 161 -27.77 -20.83 69.18
N ILE A 162 -26.71 -21.52 68.73
CA ILE A 162 -25.90 -21.10 67.57
C ILE A 162 -26.35 -21.88 66.31
N PRO A 163 -26.54 -21.23 65.14
CA PRO A 163 -26.90 -21.93 63.91
C PRO A 163 -25.82 -22.89 63.41
N LEU A 164 -26.22 -24.13 63.19
CA LEU A 164 -25.41 -25.19 62.58
C LEU A 164 -25.34 -25.01 61.05
N THR A 165 -24.80 -23.87 60.60
CA THR A 165 -24.55 -23.58 59.18
C THR A 165 -23.11 -23.96 58.79
N PRO A 166 -22.88 -24.61 57.65
CA PRO A 166 -21.52 -24.91 57.19
C PRO A 166 -20.83 -23.64 56.65
N MET A 167 -19.69 -23.24 57.24
CA MET A 167 -18.90 -22.05 56.83
C MET A 167 -18.49 -22.14 55.35
N SER A 168 -18.77 -21.11 54.55
CA SER A 168 -18.53 -21.08 53.11
C SER A 168 -17.06 -21.35 52.75
N GLN A 169 -16.78 -22.42 52.00
CA GLN A 169 -15.48 -22.71 51.39
C GLN A 169 -15.22 -21.80 50.18
N SER A 170 -15.17 -20.49 50.41
CA SER A 170 -14.51 -19.58 49.46
C SER A 170 -13.07 -19.34 49.95
N LEU A 171 -12.12 -19.40 49.01
CA LEU A 171 -10.77 -18.80 49.09
C LEU A 171 -9.61 -19.51 49.81
N ARG A 172 -9.69 -20.73 50.37
CA ARG A 172 -8.50 -21.36 51.02
C ARG A 172 -7.91 -22.63 50.41
N SER A 173 -8.59 -23.37 49.53
CA SER A 173 -8.00 -24.59 48.95
C SER A 173 -7.03 -24.31 47.80
N ALA A 174 -7.32 -23.35 46.91
CA ALA A 174 -6.42 -22.97 45.82
C ALA A 174 -5.19 -22.16 46.26
N TYR A 175 -5.26 -21.45 47.40
CA TYR A 175 -4.12 -20.70 47.93
C TYR A 175 -3.05 -21.60 48.57
N CYS A 176 -3.41 -22.79 49.06
CA CYS A 176 -2.49 -23.65 49.79
C CYS A 176 -1.74 -24.68 48.90
N SER A 177 -2.20 -24.96 47.68
CA SER A 177 -1.46 -25.82 46.73
C SER A 177 -0.33 -25.07 46.04
N VAL A 178 -0.57 -23.83 45.60
CA VAL A 178 0.43 -22.97 44.92
C VAL A 178 1.56 -22.53 45.88
N LEU A 179 1.26 -22.35 47.18
CA LEU A 179 2.27 -21.99 48.20
C LEU A 179 3.18 -23.14 48.65
N ARG A 180 2.93 -24.40 48.23
CA ARG A 180 3.79 -25.54 48.60
C ARG A 180 4.88 -25.87 47.58
N ASN A 181 4.70 -25.49 46.32
CA ASN A 181 5.58 -25.93 45.23
C ASN A 181 6.48 -24.83 44.65
N VAL A 182 6.27 -23.56 45.05
CA VAL A 182 7.19 -22.46 44.70
C VAL A 182 8.13 -22.24 45.88
N ASP A 183 9.40 -22.59 45.70
CA ASP A 183 10.42 -22.47 46.74
C ASP A 183 10.63 -20.98 47.11
N ALA A 184 9.97 -20.55 48.19
CA ALA A 184 9.93 -19.17 48.67
C ALA A 184 11.24 -18.74 49.36
N ARG A 185 12.39 -18.95 48.70
CA ARG A 185 13.72 -18.53 49.19
C ARG A 185 14.57 -17.75 48.20
N GLY A 186 14.09 -17.50 46.97
CA GLY A 186 14.94 -16.93 45.91
C GLY A 186 14.84 -15.43 45.60
N VAL A 187 13.78 -14.71 46.00
CA VAL A 187 13.61 -13.29 45.59
C VAL A 187 12.96 -12.47 46.72
N PRO A 188 13.65 -11.45 47.29
CA PRO A 188 13.05 -10.57 48.28
C PRO A 188 12.33 -9.40 47.61
N GLY A 189 10.99 -9.34 47.77
CA GLY A 189 10.21 -8.10 47.71
C GLY A 189 9.01 -8.04 46.76
N ILE A 190 7.82 -7.81 47.34
CA ILE A 190 6.72 -6.94 46.82
C ILE A 190 5.67 -7.70 45.91
N PRO A 191 4.40 -7.24 45.65
CA PRO A 191 3.16 -7.92 46.07
C PRO A 191 2.18 -8.12 44.88
N TRP A 192 2.50 -9.01 43.95
CA TRP A 192 1.76 -9.20 42.67
C TRP A 192 0.50 -10.08 42.76
N LEU A 193 0.29 -10.78 43.87
CA LEU A 193 -0.86 -11.69 44.05
C LEU A 193 -2.24 -11.02 44.06
N ILE A 194 -2.30 -9.69 44.11
CA ILE A 194 -3.56 -8.93 44.18
C ILE A 194 -3.98 -8.40 42.80
N ASN A 195 -3.05 -8.25 41.85
CA ASN A 195 -3.36 -7.62 40.57
C ASN A 195 -3.12 -8.57 39.38
N ALA A 196 -4.21 -9.15 38.88
CA ALA A 196 -4.21 -10.11 37.77
C ALA A 196 -3.46 -9.57 36.54
N GLN A 197 -3.63 -8.29 36.21
CA GLN A 197 -3.01 -7.68 35.03
C GLN A 197 -1.48 -7.66 35.11
N LYS A 198 -0.91 -7.33 36.27
CA LYS A 198 0.55 -7.33 36.46
C LYS A 198 1.16 -8.73 36.40
N LEU A 199 0.40 -9.75 36.81
CA LEU A 199 0.83 -11.14 36.73
C LEU A 199 0.85 -11.62 35.27
N PHE A 200 -0.11 -11.20 34.45
CA PHE A 200 -0.09 -11.46 32.99
C PHE A 200 1.06 -10.72 32.28
N GLU A 201 1.33 -9.46 32.64
CA GLU A 201 2.46 -8.70 32.09
C GLU A 201 3.80 -9.38 32.43
N TRP A 202 4.00 -9.76 33.69
CA TRP A 202 5.19 -10.50 34.11
C TRP A 202 5.32 -11.86 33.41
N ALA A 203 4.24 -12.64 33.30
CA ALA A 203 4.28 -13.94 32.64
C ALA A 203 4.65 -13.84 31.14
N ASN A 204 4.22 -12.76 30.47
CA ASN A 204 4.57 -12.49 29.07
C ASN A 204 6.02 -12.00 28.93
N GLU A 205 6.54 -11.21 29.89
CA GLU A 205 7.94 -10.75 29.90
C GLU A 205 8.92 -11.92 30.10
N VAL A 206 8.58 -12.87 30.97
CA VAL A 206 9.47 -13.98 31.32
C VAL A 206 9.43 -15.13 30.31
N LYS A 207 8.48 -15.13 29.35
CA LYS A 207 8.30 -16.18 28.33
C LYS A 207 8.32 -17.60 28.92
N ILE A 208 7.47 -17.84 29.92
CA ILE A 208 7.37 -19.16 30.59
C ILE A 208 6.91 -20.21 29.56
N ASP A 209 7.63 -21.33 29.48
CA ASP A 209 7.26 -22.46 28.62
C ASP A 209 5.95 -23.09 29.11
N PRO A 210 4.86 -23.07 28.33
CA PRO A 210 3.54 -23.58 28.73
C PRO A 210 3.51 -25.08 28.99
N ASN A 211 4.49 -25.83 28.46
CA ASN A 211 4.53 -27.29 28.57
C ASN A 211 5.52 -27.78 29.62
N ASN A 212 6.14 -26.88 30.38
CA ASN A 212 7.01 -27.26 31.48
C ASN A 212 6.16 -27.74 32.68
N PRO A 213 6.28 -29.00 33.12
CA PRO A 213 5.47 -29.55 34.21
C PRO A 213 5.69 -28.83 35.55
N GLU A 214 6.82 -28.15 35.76
CA GLU A 214 7.06 -27.37 36.99
C GLU A 214 6.18 -26.12 37.10
N TYR A 215 5.70 -25.58 35.98
CA TYR A 215 4.86 -24.38 35.93
C TYR A 215 3.38 -24.69 35.63
N SER A 216 3.00 -25.97 35.61
CA SER A 216 1.63 -26.46 35.38
C SER A 216 0.60 -25.74 36.25
N ASP A 217 0.83 -25.71 37.57
CA ASP A 217 -0.10 -25.13 38.54
C ASP A 217 -0.27 -23.61 38.36
N LEU A 218 0.82 -22.94 37.95
CA LEU A 218 0.82 -21.51 37.68
C LEU A 218 0.11 -21.19 36.36
N MET A 219 0.23 -22.07 35.36
CA MET A 219 -0.44 -21.92 34.08
C MET A 219 -1.93 -22.21 34.16
N GLU A 220 -2.35 -23.21 34.95
CA GLU A 220 -3.77 -23.42 35.28
C GLU A 220 -4.37 -22.19 35.96
N PHE A 221 -3.63 -21.56 36.89
CA PHE A 221 -4.08 -20.34 37.57
C PHE A 221 -4.22 -19.15 36.59
N ILE A 222 -3.27 -18.97 35.68
CA ILE A 222 -3.33 -17.96 34.61
C ILE A 222 -4.55 -18.21 33.69
N MET A 223 -4.80 -19.46 33.29
CA MET A 223 -5.96 -19.83 32.47
C MET A 223 -7.28 -19.56 33.20
N TYR A 224 -7.40 -19.96 34.45
CA TYR A 224 -8.59 -19.72 35.28
C TYR A 224 -8.90 -18.22 35.40
N MET A 225 -7.89 -17.38 35.62
CA MET A 225 -8.05 -15.92 35.71
C MET A 225 -8.45 -15.31 34.35
N LYS A 226 -7.97 -15.88 33.24
CA LYS A 226 -8.37 -15.48 31.86
C LYS A 226 -9.87 -15.73 31.64
N HIS A 227 -10.40 -16.86 32.12
CA HIS A 227 -11.81 -17.22 31.98
C HIS A 227 -12.75 -16.40 32.89
N LYS A 228 -12.28 -15.91 34.04
CA LYS A 228 -13.08 -15.01 34.90
C LYS A 228 -13.36 -13.63 34.29
N GLY A 229 -12.60 -13.22 33.27
CA GLY A 229 -12.79 -11.95 32.56
C GLY A 229 -13.85 -11.98 31.46
N GLN A 230 -14.40 -13.16 31.11
CA GLN A 230 -15.51 -13.29 30.17
C GLN A 230 -16.80 -13.57 30.96
N ASP A 231 -17.80 -12.71 30.79
CA ASP A 231 -19.10 -12.82 31.45
C ASP A 231 -19.70 -14.22 31.23
N ILE A 232 -19.87 -14.97 32.33
CA ILE A 232 -20.53 -16.28 32.32
C ILE A 232 -21.99 -16.05 31.90
N PRO A 233 -22.49 -16.65 30.80
CA PRO A 233 -23.86 -16.47 30.38
C PRO A 233 -24.83 -17.02 31.45
N LYS A 234 -25.86 -16.23 31.81
CA LYS A 234 -26.90 -16.61 32.78
C LYS A 234 -27.92 -17.62 32.22
N TYR A 235 -27.47 -18.71 31.61
CA TYR A 235 -28.33 -19.83 31.25
C TYR A 235 -27.60 -21.17 31.41
N PHE A 236 -28.38 -22.19 31.78
CA PHE A 236 -27.92 -23.56 32.04
C PHE A 236 -27.57 -24.25 30.72
N ARG A 237 -26.36 -24.83 30.61
CA ARG A 237 -25.94 -25.62 29.43
C ARG A 237 -26.12 -27.11 29.71
N LEU A 238 -26.82 -27.80 28.82
CA LEU A 238 -27.16 -29.23 28.95
C LEU A 238 -25.97 -30.18 28.70
N GLU A 239 -24.93 -29.74 27.99
CA GLU A 239 -23.72 -30.50 27.72
C GLU A 239 -22.48 -29.68 28.06
N GLN A 240 -21.89 -29.93 29.23
CA GLN A 240 -20.78 -29.15 29.78
C GLN A 240 -19.47 -29.28 28.97
N LEU A 241 -19.33 -30.38 28.21
CA LEU A 241 -18.16 -30.70 27.39
C LEU A 241 -18.34 -30.30 25.91
N GLN A 242 -19.51 -29.81 25.50
CA GLN A 242 -19.77 -29.50 24.09
C GLN A 242 -18.81 -28.41 23.56
N ASP A 243 -18.40 -27.47 24.40
CA ASP A 243 -17.38 -26.46 24.06
C ASP A 243 -15.98 -27.05 23.84
N GLU A 244 -15.63 -28.15 24.51
CA GLU A 244 -14.33 -28.83 24.32
C GLU A 244 -14.32 -29.64 23.01
N PHE A 245 -15.48 -30.08 22.53
CA PHE A 245 -15.67 -30.78 21.26
C PHE A 245 -16.09 -29.86 20.11
N ASN A 246 -16.43 -28.61 20.39
CA ASN A 246 -16.71 -27.61 19.38
C ASN A 246 -15.41 -27.30 18.65
N PHE A 247 -15.40 -27.52 17.33
CA PHE A 247 -14.36 -26.95 16.50
C PHE A 247 -14.33 -25.43 16.68
N VAL A 248 -13.15 -24.84 16.47
CA VAL A 248 -12.94 -23.40 16.48
C VAL A 248 -14.07 -22.70 15.73
N SER A 249 -14.71 -21.70 16.36
CA SER A 249 -15.82 -20.99 15.72
C SER A 249 -15.40 -20.39 14.38
N GLU A 250 -16.33 -20.18 13.44
CA GLU A 250 -16.02 -19.63 12.13
C GLU A 250 -15.24 -18.30 12.23
N GLY A 251 -15.52 -17.50 13.26
CA GLY A 251 -14.82 -16.26 13.56
C GLY A 251 -13.35 -16.45 13.95
N GLU A 252 -13.01 -17.45 14.77
CA GLU A 252 -11.60 -17.71 15.14
C GLU A 252 -10.88 -18.56 14.10
N MET A 253 -11.59 -19.40 13.33
CA MET A 253 -11.03 -20.07 12.15
C MET A 253 -10.62 -19.04 11.09
N LYS A 254 -11.46 -18.02 10.86
CA LYS A 254 -11.12 -16.87 9.99
C LYS A 254 -9.95 -16.04 10.52
N LYS A 255 -9.65 -16.06 11.83
CA LYS A 255 -8.49 -15.37 12.42
C LYS A 255 -7.20 -16.18 12.34
N SER A 256 -7.26 -17.50 12.07
CA SER A 256 -6.04 -18.31 11.97
C SER A 256 -5.26 -17.94 10.70
N LYS A 257 -3.99 -17.58 10.89
CA LYS A 257 -3.08 -17.19 9.81
C LYS A 257 -2.89 -18.35 8.83
N ARG A 258 -2.67 -19.57 9.35
CA ARG A 258 -2.51 -20.76 8.51
C ARG A 258 -3.74 -21.05 7.67
N PHE A 259 -4.94 -20.91 8.23
CA PHE A 259 -6.18 -21.12 7.49
C PHE A 259 -6.36 -20.09 6.37
N GLN A 260 -6.13 -18.81 6.66
CA GLN A 260 -6.11 -17.75 5.64
C GLN A 260 -5.08 -18.06 4.54
N LEU A 261 -3.87 -18.49 4.91
CA LEU A 261 -2.82 -18.83 3.95
C LEU A 261 -3.19 -20.04 3.09
N LEU A 262 -3.86 -21.04 3.64
CA LEU A 262 -4.42 -22.17 2.88
C LEU A 262 -5.51 -21.72 1.91
N GLN A 263 -6.39 -20.80 2.32
CA GLN A 263 -7.40 -20.21 1.43
C GLN A 263 -6.75 -19.43 0.30
N LEU A 264 -5.74 -18.60 0.60
CA LEU A 264 -4.95 -17.87 -0.40
C LEU A 264 -4.23 -18.83 -1.36
N ARG A 265 -3.69 -19.95 -0.85
CA ARG A 265 -3.09 -21.00 -1.67
C ARG A 265 -4.11 -21.64 -2.61
N ASN A 266 -5.29 -21.99 -2.09
CA ASN A 266 -6.37 -22.58 -2.89
C ASN A 266 -6.89 -21.61 -3.96
N ALA A 267 -7.02 -20.33 -3.62
CA ALA A 267 -7.34 -19.26 -4.57
C ALA A 267 -6.19 -18.97 -5.55
N GLY A 268 -4.99 -19.52 -5.30
CA GLY A 268 -3.78 -19.28 -6.06
C GLY A 268 -3.33 -17.82 -6.01
N GLN A 269 -3.55 -17.15 -4.89
CA GLN A 269 -3.20 -15.75 -4.67
C GLN A 269 -1.84 -15.57 -3.99
N LEU A 270 -1.23 -16.64 -3.45
CA LEU A 270 0.14 -16.62 -2.95
C LEU A 270 1.15 -16.66 -4.11
N ASP A 271 2.20 -15.85 -4.00
CA ASP A 271 3.35 -15.93 -4.90
C ASP A 271 4.02 -17.30 -4.79
N ILE A 272 4.51 -17.77 -5.95
CA ILE A 272 4.90 -19.16 -6.21
C ILE A 272 6.05 -19.64 -5.30
N PHE A 273 6.80 -18.71 -4.70
CA PHE A 273 8.08 -18.98 -4.04
C PHE A 273 8.09 -18.83 -2.52
N LEU A 274 7.06 -18.26 -1.89
CA LEU A 274 7.17 -17.92 -0.46
C LEU A 274 7.16 -19.14 0.45
N LEU A 275 6.39 -20.19 0.14
CA LEU A 275 6.28 -21.37 1.02
C LEU A 275 5.85 -22.62 0.22
N GLN A 276 6.81 -23.44 -0.23
CA GLN A 276 6.47 -24.76 -0.80
C GLN A 276 5.76 -25.64 0.26
N GLN A 277 6.12 -25.44 1.53
CA GLN A 277 5.50 -26.05 2.72
C GLN A 277 4.87 -24.96 3.60
N ILE A 278 3.61 -25.16 4.00
CA ILE A 278 2.92 -24.23 4.92
C ILE A 278 3.33 -24.58 6.35
N PRO A 279 3.83 -23.61 7.14
CA PRO A 279 4.30 -23.88 8.49
C PRO A 279 3.26 -24.54 9.41
N LEU A 280 3.82 -25.28 10.38
CA LEU A 280 3.15 -25.91 11.52
C LEU A 280 2.12 -24.96 12.16
N TYR A 281 2.68 -23.86 12.65
CA TYR A 281 2.05 -23.00 13.63
C TYR A 281 1.92 -21.58 13.08
N ASP A 282 0.85 -20.88 13.49
CA ASP A 282 0.58 -19.50 13.05
C ASP A 282 1.70 -18.51 13.43
N LYS A 283 2.46 -18.79 14.49
CA LYS A 283 3.63 -18.00 14.92
C LYS A 283 4.80 -18.03 13.93
N ASP A 284 4.90 -19.10 13.14
CA ASP A 284 5.97 -19.28 12.16
C ASP A 284 5.59 -18.66 10.80
N ILE A 285 4.38 -18.09 10.70
CA ILE A 285 3.89 -17.38 9.52
C ILE A 285 4.07 -15.86 9.77
N PRO A 286 5.00 -15.21 9.05
CA PRO A 286 5.19 -13.77 9.16
C PRO A 286 3.92 -13.00 8.80
N ASP A 287 3.61 -11.95 9.56
CA ASP A 287 2.46 -11.06 9.29
C ASP A 287 2.56 -10.35 7.94
N LEU A 288 3.78 -10.17 7.44
CA LEU A 288 4.07 -9.57 6.14
C LEU A 288 3.37 -10.28 4.96
N VAL A 289 3.16 -11.61 5.06
CA VAL A 289 2.51 -12.41 4.00
C VAL A 289 1.06 -11.97 3.78
N PHE A 290 0.39 -11.50 4.84
CA PHE A 290 -1.01 -11.04 4.75
C PHE A 290 -1.11 -9.56 4.42
N GLN A 291 -0.09 -8.76 4.77
CA GLN A 291 -0.10 -7.31 4.54
C GLN A 291 -0.21 -6.94 3.06
N GLU A 292 0.42 -7.67 2.15
CA GLU A 292 0.28 -7.45 0.70
C GLU A 292 -1.15 -7.72 0.21
N TYR A 293 -1.77 -8.77 0.73
CA TYR A 293 -3.13 -9.16 0.36
C TYR A 293 -4.17 -8.20 0.96
N GLU A 294 -4.01 -7.82 2.22
CA GLU A 294 -4.84 -6.82 2.89
C GLU A 294 -4.73 -5.46 2.19
N SER A 295 -3.52 -5.03 1.83
CA SER A 295 -3.30 -3.82 1.02
C SER A 295 -3.97 -3.89 -0.35
N GLN A 296 -4.08 -5.09 -0.93
CA GLN A 296 -4.75 -5.29 -2.21
C GLN A 296 -6.28 -5.24 -2.07
N ILE A 297 -6.83 -5.81 -1.01
CA ILE A 297 -8.24 -5.71 -0.66
C ILE A 297 -8.63 -4.26 -0.36
N GLU A 298 -7.84 -3.54 0.43
CA GLU A 298 -8.11 -2.12 0.74
C GLU A 298 -8.13 -1.26 -0.51
N LYS A 299 -7.20 -1.51 -1.46
CA LYS A 299 -7.20 -0.88 -2.78
C LYS A 299 -8.45 -1.20 -3.57
N ASP A 300 -8.92 -2.46 -3.54
CA ASP A 300 -10.12 -2.88 -4.25
C ASP A 300 -11.42 -2.29 -3.63
N ILE A 301 -11.48 -2.09 -2.32
CA ILE A 301 -12.61 -1.44 -1.62
C ILE A 301 -12.69 0.06 -1.95
N SER A 302 -11.54 0.71 -2.14
CA SER A 302 -11.45 2.16 -2.46
C SER A 302 -11.92 2.55 -3.87
N ILE A 303 -12.19 1.57 -4.76
CA ILE A 303 -12.56 1.80 -6.17
C ILE A 303 -13.91 2.55 -6.31
N SER A 304 -14.79 2.49 -5.31
CA SER A 304 -16.15 3.05 -5.39
C SER A 304 -16.23 4.58 -5.50
N ASP A 305 -15.20 5.32 -5.08
CA ASP A 305 -15.14 6.80 -5.15
C ASP A 305 -14.23 7.31 -6.30
N VAL A 306 -13.79 6.43 -7.20
CA VAL A 306 -12.77 6.73 -8.22
C VAL A 306 -13.42 7.08 -9.58
N ASN A 307 -12.84 8.02 -10.32
CA ASN A 307 -13.32 8.40 -11.67
C ASN A 307 -13.30 7.22 -12.65
N SER A 308 -14.21 7.21 -13.63
CA SER A 308 -14.32 6.14 -14.65
C SER A 308 -13.01 5.81 -15.36
N ILE A 309 -12.23 6.83 -15.77
CA ILE A 309 -10.94 6.65 -16.46
C ILE A 309 -9.89 6.05 -15.52
N THR A 310 -9.92 6.43 -14.24
CA THR A 310 -8.96 5.92 -13.25
C THR A 310 -9.33 4.49 -12.85
N ALA A 311 -10.63 4.20 -12.72
CA ALA A 311 -11.13 2.84 -12.53
C ALA A 311 -10.76 1.94 -13.71
N GLN A 312 -10.87 2.41 -14.96
CA GLN A 312 -10.40 1.66 -16.13
C GLN A 312 -8.91 1.31 -16.02
N ARG A 313 -8.06 2.24 -15.59
CA ARG A 313 -6.60 1.99 -15.45
C ARG A 313 -6.27 1.05 -14.32
N ILE A 314 -6.94 1.17 -13.18
CA ILE A 314 -6.83 0.21 -12.08
C ILE A 314 -7.23 -1.18 -12.58
N ASN A 315 -8.32 -1.29 -13.34
CA ASN A 315 -8.75 -2.55 -13.94
C ASN A 315 -7.73 -3.08 -14.97
N SER A 316 -7.17 -2.25 -15.84
CA SER A 316 -6.11 -2.61 -16.79
C SER A 316 -4.87 -3.16 -16.07
N THR A 317 -4.38 -2.44 -15.05
CA THR A 317 -3.21 -2.87 -14.28
C THR A 317 -3.47 -4.16 -13.49
N ASN A 318 -4.66 -4.31 -12.90
CA ASN A 318 -5.08 -5.54 -12.22
C ASN A 318 -5.23 -6.72 -13.19
N PHE A 319 -5.75 -6.48 -14.40
CA PHE A 319 -5.81 -7.47 -15.47
C PHE A 319 -4.39 -7.95 -15.85
N LEU A 320 -3.45 -7.02 -16.06
CA LEU A 320 -2.06 -7.35 -16.38
C LEU A 320 -1.38 -8.15 -15.27
N LYS A 321 -1.56 -7.76 -14.01
CA LYS A 321 -1.05 -8.53 -12.86
C LYS A 321 -1.61 -9.96 -12.85
N LYS A 322 -2.94 -10.10 -13.03
CA LYS A 322 -3.60 -11.41 -13.06
C LYS A 322 -3.10 -12.27 -14.22
N MET A 323 -2.94 -11.67 -15.39
CA MET A 323 -2.48 -12.32 -16.61
C MET A 323 -1.01 -12.76 -16.50
N ARG A 324 -0.10 -11.90 -16.02
CA ARG A 324 1.29 -12.28 -15.73
C ARG A 324 1.38 -13.43 -14.73
N ARG A 325 0.60 -13.36 -13.64
CA ARG A 325 0.54 -14.45 -12.64
C ARG A 325 0.06 -15.77 -13.24
N LEU A 326 -0.92 -15.75 -14.15
CA LEU A 326 -1.39 -16.96 -14.84
C LEU A 326 -0.34 -17.55 -15.79
N ILE A 327 0.38 -16.69 -16.52
CA ILE A 327 1.48 -17.09 -17.40
C ILE A 327 2.60 -17.71 -16.56
N MET A 328 2.98 -17.07 -15.45
CA MET A 328 4.01 -17.59 -14.56
C MET A 328 3.67 -18.95 -13.98
N LYS A 329 2.42 -19.15 -13.56
CA LYS A 329 1.96 -20.49 -13.14
C LYS A 329 2.06 -21.54 -14.24
N ARG A 330 1.91 -21.16 -15.52
CA ARG A 330 2.09 -22.08 -16.65
C ARG A 330 3.56 -22.36 -16.91
N ILE A 331 4.42 -21.33 -16.90
CA ILE A 331 5.86 -21.46 -17.11
C ILE A 331 6.48 -22.37 -16.04
N VAL A 332 6.19 -22.10 -14.76
CA VAL A 332 6.73 -22.88 -13.62
C VAL A 332 6.26 -24.33 -13.63
N LYS A 333 5.03 -24.62 -14.07
CA LYS A 333 4.53 -26.01 -14.20
C LYS A 333 5.30 -26.82 -15.24
N VAL A 334 5.90 -26.16 -16.23
CA VAL A 334 6.60 -26.82 -17.33
C VAL A 334 8.12 -26.86 -17.08
N SER A 335 8.69 -25.90 -16.34
CA SER A 335 10.09 -25.96 -15.91
C SER A 335 10.30 -27.08 -14.89
N LYS A 336 11.06 -28.12 -15.26
CA LYS A 336 11.64 -29.04 -14.26
C LYS A 336 12.77 -28.30 -13.55
N PHE A 337 12.69 -28.20 -12.23
CA PHE A 337 13.76 -27.59 -11.43
C PHE A 337 15.05 -28.39 -11.57
N ASN A 338 16.17 -27.72 -11.87
CA ASN A 338 17.50 -28.31 -11.81
C ASN A 338 18.04 -28.22 -10.36
N LEU A 339 19.01 -29.08 -10.02
CA LEU A 339 19.61 -29.10 -8.68
C LEU A 339 20.21 -27.74 -8.29
N SER A 340 20.76 -27.02 -9.26
CA SER A 340 21.29 -25.65 -9.13
C SER A 340 20.24 -24.59 -8.82
N ASP A 341 18.96 -24.86 -9.08
CA ASP A 341 17.86 -23.94 -8.75
C ASP A 341 17.37 -24.14 -7.30
N VAL A 342 17.73 -25.26 -6.68
CA VAL A 342 17.32 -25.65 -5.31
C VAL A 342 18.46 -25.48 -4.31
N VAL A 343 19.69 -25.70 -4.76
CA VAL A 343 20.90 -25.46 -3.97
C VAL A 343 21.39 -24.06 -4.30
N ALA A 344 21.21 -23.11 -3.37
CA ALA A 344 21.97 -21.87 -3.42
C ALA A 344 23.45 -22.25 -3.29
N ASP A 345 24.18 -22.28 -4.41
CA ASP A 345 25.62 -22.41 -4.39
C ASP A 345 26.13 -21.34 -3.43
N TYR A 346 26.74 -21.79 -2.33
CA TYR A 346 27.44 -20.92 -1.39
C TYR A 346 28.35 -20.02 -2.23
N GLU A 347 28.25 -18.70 -2.03
CA GLU A 347 29.20 -17.74 -2.61
C GLU A 347 30.60 -18.32 -2.46
N GLU A 348 31.37 -18.39 -3.56
CA GLU A 348 32.79 -18.73 -3.51
C GLU A 348 33.44 -17.87 -2.43
N ILE A 349 33.66 -18.48 -1.27
CA ILE A 349 34.32 -17.85 -0.13
C ILE A 349 35.72 -17.51 -0.61
N VAL A 350 35.92 -16.23 -0.91
CA VAL A 350 37.19 -15.59 -1.22
C VAL A 350 37.81 -16.09 -2.53
N SER A 351 37.49 -15.41 -3.64
CA SER A 351 38.25 -15.53 -4.89
C SER A 351 39.76 -15.52 -4.60
N ALA A 352 40.52 -16.43 -5.21
CA ALA A 352 41.98 -16.52 -5.05
C ALA A 352 42.71 -15.18 -5.31
N SER A 353 42.09 -14.27 -6.05
CA SER A 353 42.52 -12.88 -6.28
C SER A 353 42.51 -12.00 -5.02
N GLN A 354 41.57 -12.21 -4.10
CA GLN A 354 41.43 -11.46 -2.85
C GLN A 354 42.45 -11.92 -1.80
N LEU A 355 42.74 -13.23 -1.74
CA LEU A 355 43.83 -13.79 -0.91
C LEU A 355 45.20 -13.32 -1.40
N THR A 356 45.44 -13.33 -2.71
CA THR A 356 46.69 -12.78 -3.28
C THR A 356 46.83 -11.27 -3.03
N HIS A 357 45.74 -10.48 -3.08
CA HIS A 357 45.78 -9.06 -2.69
C HIS A 357 46.05 -8.88 -1.18
N ALA A 358 45.50 -9.73 -0.31
CA ALA A 358 45.74 -9.67 1.14
C ALA A 358 47.22 -9.98 1.49
N VAL A 359 47.82 -10.96 0.82
CA VAL A 359 49.24 -11.31 0.96
C VAL A 359 50.15 -10.22 0.35
N CYS A 360 49.79 -9.65 -0.81
CA CYS A 360 50.57 -8.58 -1.44
C CYS A 360 50.55 -7.26 -0.64
N LYS A 361 49.47 -6.97 0.10
CA LYS A 361 49.39 -5.80 1.00
C LYS A 361 50.49 -5.76 2.07
N LEU A 362 51.06 -6.91 2.44
CA LEU A 362 52.17 -6.99 3.40
C LEU A 362 53.51 -6.54 2.78
N VAL A 363 53.63 -6.49 1.45
CA VAL A 363 54.85 -6.13 0.71
C VAL A 363 54.73 -4.74 0.04
N GLU A 364 53.54 -4.13 0.00
CA GLU A 364 53.33 -2.82 -0.62
C GLU A 364 53.95 -1.66 0.20
N ARG A 365 54.80 -0.85 -0.44
CA ARG A 365 55.28 0.43 0.13
C ARG A 365 54.10 1.35 0.44
N ARG A 366 53.98 1.77 1.71
CA ARG A 366 52.94 2.68 2.19
C ARG A 366 53.02 4.03 1.45
N ARG A 367 51.91 4.41 0.81
CA ARG A 367 51.65 5.57 -0.08
C ARG A 367 52.06 5.41 -1.56
N ARG A 368 51.07 5.10 -2.39
CA ARG A 368 51.08 5.43 -3.81
C ARG A 368 50.68 6.89 -3.99
N LEU A 369 51.43 7.67 -4.78
CA LEU A 369 51.17 9.10 -5.06
C LEU A 369 49.87 9.35 -5.87
N LYS A 370 49.21 8.29 -6.35
CA LYS A 370 47.82 8.30 -6.85
C LYS A 370 47.11 7.07 -6.27
N PRO A 371 46.16 7.21 -5.33
CA PRO A 371 45.36 6.07 -4.88
C PRO A 371 44.54 5.55 -6.07
N GLN A 372 44.66 4.26 -6.39
CA GLN A 372 43.73 3.62 -7.31
C GLN A 372 42.37 3.53 -6.60
N ARG A 373 41.31 4.02 -7.25
CA ARG A 373 39.94 3.90 -6.74
C ARG A 373 39.64 2.40 -6.61
N LYS A 374 39.44 1.94 -5.37
CA LYS A 374 38.97 0.58 -5.11
C LYS A 374 37.47 0.57 -5.26
N GLU A 375 36.95 -0.45 -5.94
CA GLU A 375 35.51 -0.70 -5.99
C GLU A 375 34.99 -0.94 -4.57
N ARG A 376 33.79 -0.43 -4.30
CA ARG A 376 33.16 -0.56 -2.99
C ARG A 376 32.79 -2.03 -2.77
N LYS A 377 32.91 -2.50 -1.53
CA LYS A 377 32.57 -3.89 -1.17
C LYS A 377 31.04 -4.04 -1.29
N LYS A 378 30.59 -4.97 -2.14
CA LYS A 378 29.17 -5.36 -2.22
C LYS A 378 28.84 -6.26 -1.02
N VAL A 379 27.66 -6.04 -0.46
CA VAL A 379 27.13 -6.74 0.72
C VAL A 379 25.84 -7.44 0.31
N ALA A 380 25.65 -8.69 0.72
CA ALA A 380 24.41 -9.41 0.47
C ALA A 380 23.27 -8.80 1.29
N ALA A 381 22.10 -8.61 0.67
CA ALA A 381 20.92 -7.98 1.26
C ALA A 381 20.50 -8.61 2.61
N GLN A 382 20.76 -9.90 2.80
CA GLN A 382 20.43 -10.68 4.00
C GLN A 382 21.22 -10.30 5.26
N THR A 383 22.28 -9.48 5.13
CA THR A 383 23.15 -9.08 6.26
C THR A 383 22.87 -7.67 6.77
N ILE A 384 21.83 -6.99 6.25
CA ILE A 384 21.56 -5.58 6.48
C ILE A 384 20.40 -5.42 7.49
N CYS A 385 20.53 -4.50 8.46
CA CYS A 385 19.49 -4.16 9.44
C CYS A 385 18.96 -2.72 9.27
N ASP A 386 17.95 -2.35 10.06
CA ASP A 386 17.37 -1.02 10.07
C ASP A 386 18.40 0.10 10.29
N GLY A 387 18.44 1.06 9.37
CA GLY A 387 19.35 2.22 9.42
C GLY A 387 20.75 1.99 8.85
N ASP A 388 21.05 0.79 8.37
CA ASP A 388 22.34 0.47 7.74
C ASP A 388 22.42 0.96 6.28
N ILE A 389 21.28 1.13 5.61
CA ILE A 389 21.21 1.64 4.23
C ILE A 389 21.02 3.16 4.24
N LYS A 390 21.95 3.86 3.57
CA LYS A 390 21.87 5.30 3.32
C LYS A 390 22.01 5.58 1.83
N ILE A 391 21.20 6.50 1.33
CA ILE A 391 21.34 7.00 -0.04
C ILE A 391 22.23 8.25 0.05
N LEU A 392 23.40 8.20 -0.57
CA LEU A 392 24.31 9.33 -0.66
C LEU A 392 24.06 10.05 -1.98
N VAL A 393 23.69 11.32 -1.93
CA VAL A 393 23.51 12.18 -3.11
C VAL A 393 24.47 13.36 -2.99
N ARG A 394 25.48 13.40 -3.85
CA ARG A 394 26.45 14.49 -3.94
C ARG A 394 26.13 15.38 -5.12
N ILE A 395 25.95 16.66 -4.84
CA ILE A 395 25.63 17.70 -5.82
C ILE A 395 26.88 18.54 -6.04
N LEU A 396 27.42 18.51 -7.25
CA LEU A 396 28.69 19.15 -7.56
C LEU A 396 28.49 20.60 -8.02
N ARG A 397 27.85 20.78 -9.18
CA ARG A 397 27.66 22.09 -9.83
C ARG A 397 26.51 22.06 -10.81
N ALA A 398 25.93 23.22 -11.09
CA ALA A 398 24.97 23.41 -12.17
C ALA A 398 25.52 24.38 -13.23
N TYR A 399 24.96 24.31 -14.43
CA TYR A 399 25.29 25.16 -15.55
C TYR A 399 24.04 25.80 -16.13
N ASN A 400 24.18 27.07 -16.53
CA ASN A 400 23.16 27.84 -17.25
C ASN A 400 21.81 27.90 -16.52
N ILE A 401 21.79 28.14 -15.21
CA ILE A 401 20.53 28.39 -14.49
C ILE A 401 19.92 29.73 -14.98
N PRO A 402 18.60 29.78 -15.29
CA PRO A 402 17.92 31.01 -15.70
C PRO A 402 18.10 32.14 -14.69
N THR A 403 18.29 33.37 -15.16
CA THR A 403 18.46 34.57 -14.33
C THR A 403 17.13 35.30 -14.13
N ARG A 404 16.95 36.01 -13.00
CA ARG A 404 15.74 36.82 -12.75
C ARG A 404 15.59 37.90 -13.83
N ASN A 405 14.36 38.18 -14.23
CA ASN A 405 14.07 39.32 -15.11
C ASN A 405 14.33 40.61 -14.35
N THR A 406 15.15 41.50 -14.92
CA THR A 406 15.29 42.88 -14.42
C THR A 406 13.91 43.53 -14.41
N THR A 407 13.37 43.81 -13.24
CA THR A 407 12.16 44.61 -13.11
C THR A 407 12.45 45.97 -13.73
N VAL A 408 11.82 46.25 -14.88
CA VAL A 408 11.81 47.61 -15.43
C VAL A 408 10.88 48.42 -14.52
N THR A 409 11.37 48.85 -13.37
CA THR A 409 10.88 50.07 -12.75
C THR A 409 11.21 51.16 -13.75
N ARG A 410 10.28 51.45 -14.67
CA ARG A 410 10.28 52.72 -15.38
C ARG A 410 10.22 53.77 -14.27
N ALA A 411 11.38 54.36 -13.97
CA ALA A 411 11.44 55.59 -13.21
C ALA A 411 10.40 56.51 -13.83
N LEU A 412 9.38 56.86 -13.05
CA LEU A 412 8.44 57.91 -13.43
C LEU A 412 9.30 59.11 -13.81
N ASP A 413 9.22 59.51 -15.08
CA ASP A 413 9.85 60.71 -15.62
C ASP A 413 9.40 61.92 -14.77
N LEU A 414 10.20 62.26 -13.76
CA LEU A 414 10.14 63.57 -13.12
C LEU A 414 11.01 64.50 -13.96
N PRO A 415 10.46 65.58 -14.56
CA PRO A 415 11.20 66.39 -15.51
C PRO A 415 12.37 67.09 -14.83
N THR A 416 13.58 66.71 -15.25
CA THR A 416 14.85 67.25 -14.76
C THR A 416 15.09 68.63 -15.38
N TYR A 417 14.48 69.67 -14.81
CA TYR A 417 15.01 71.03 -14.92
C TYR A 417 15.85 71.33 -13.70
N LEU A 418 17.18 71.31 -13.92
CA LEU A 418 18.21 72.22 -13.40
C LEU A 418 19.53 71.46 -13.25
N LYS A 419 20.28 71.42 -14.37
CA LYS A 419 21.74 71.36 -14.32
C LYS A 419 22.25 72.67 -13.73
N SER A 420 23.05 72.59 -12.67
CA SER A 420 24.07 73.61 -12.40
C SER A 420 25.42 72.93 -12.23
N SER A 421 26.23 73.06 -13.27
CA SER A 421 27.66 72.83 -13.31
C SER A 421 28.39 73.88 -12.45
N ILE A 422 29.41 73.49 -11.69
CA ILE A 422 30.69 74.22 -11.56
C ILE A 422 31.78 73.28 -11.04
N SER A 423 32.88 73.31 -11.78
CA SER A 423 34.21 72.72 -11.63
C SER A 423 34.91 72.92 -10.27
N ARG A 424 35.87 72.03 -9.93
CA ARG A 424 37.32 72.34 -9.95
C ARG A 424 38.23 71.16 -9.55
N LEU A 425 39.37 71.12 -10.22
CA LEU A 425 40.52 70.24 -10.07
C LEU A 425 41.11 70.20 -8.65
N ARG A 426 41.62 69.03 -8.21
CA ARG A 426 43.03 68.85 -7.79
C ARG A 426 43.40 67.38 -7.57
N HIS A 427 44.69 67.12 -7.79
CA HIS A 427 45.39 65.85 -7.79
C HIS A 427 45.50 65.12 -6.43
N LYS A 428 45.63 63.78 -6.58
CA LYS A 428 46.41 62.80 -5.81
C LYS A 428 45.79 62.10 -4.59
N GLU A 429 46.00 60.78 -4.61
CA GLU A 429 45.92 59.77 -3.53
C GLU A 429 44.54 59.16 -3.25
N THR A 430 44.17 58.15 -4.04
CA THR A 430 43.14 57.18 -3.68
C THR A 430 43.73 56.04 -2.86
N ILE A 431 43.80 56.27 -1.55
CA ILE A 431 43.47 55.24 -0.57
C ILE A 431 42.02 54.83 -0.89
N LYS A 432 41.78 53.59 -1.29
CA LYS A 432 40.42 53.03 -1.40
C LYS A 432 39.88 52.85 0.02
N SER A 433 39.28 53.91 0.56
CA SER A 433 38.36 53.82 1.68
C SER A 433 37.04 53.23 1.18
N VAL A 434 36.67 52.12 1.81
CA VAL A 434 35.38 51.43 1.78
C VAL A 434 34.23 52.44 1.69
N ALA A 435 33.54 52.44 0.55
CA ALA A 435 32.19 52.96 0.42
C ALA A 435 31.27 51.75 0.19
N SER A 436 30.38 51.56 1.15
CA SER A 436 29.34 50.54 1.28
C SER A 436 28.79 49.95 -0.04
N ASP A 437 28.98 48.63 -0.16
CA ASP A 437 28.41 47.70 -1.15
C ASP A 437 26.89 47.47 -0.97
N GLU A 438 26.07 48.51 -0.72
CA GLU A 438 24.67 48.32 -0.29
C GLU A 438 23.59 48.53 -1.37
N ILE A 439 23.90 48.58 -2.67
CA ILE A 439 22.86 48.81 -3.71
C ILE A 439 22.86 47.80 -4.90
N LEU A 440 23.67 46.74 -4.94
CA LEU A 440 23.72 45.88 -6.16
C LEU A 440 23.84 44.37 -5.89
N ASN A 441 22.81 43.73 -5.33
CA ASN A 441 22.69 42.26 -5.30
C ASN A 441 21.29 41.71 -5.68
N GLU A 442 20.33 42.55 -6.08
CA GLU A 442 18.97 42.07 -6.44
C GLU A 442 18.94 41.25 -7.75
N ASP A 443 19.92 41.44 -8.63
CA ASP A 443 19.90 40.91 -10.01
C ASP A 443 20.44 39.48 -10.17
N THR A 444 21.11 38.93 -9.14
CA THR A 444 21.73 37.60 -9.24
C THR A 444 20.89 36.52 -8.57
N VAL A 445 20.59 35.44 -9.30
CA VAL A 445 19.91 34.25 -8.79
C VAL A 445 20.74 33.59 -7.69
N GLN A 446 20.06 33.09 -6.65
CA GLN A 446 20.67 32.40 -5.52
C GLN A 446 20.17 30.95 -5.46
N PRO A 447 20.69 30.07 -6.32
CA PRO A 447 20.15 28.73 -6.42
C PRO A 447 20.62 27.82 -5.28
N PHE A 448 19.72 26.94 -4.84
CA PHE A 448 20.01 25.79 -3.98
C PHE A 448 19.27 24.55 -4.48
N VAL A 449 19.72 23.38 -4.05
CA VAL A 449 19.17 22.10 -4.49
C VAL A 449 18.56 21.37 -3.31
N GLU A 450 17.36 20.83 -3.53
CA GLU A 450 16.60 20.07 -2.55
C GLU A 450 16.45 18.62 -3.05
N VAL A 451 16.85 17.66 -2.22
CA VAL A 451 16.71 16.23 -2.48
C VAL A 451 15.58 15.69 -1.61
N SER A 452 14.57 15.10 -2.23
CA SER A 452 13.44 14.48 -1.51
C SER A 452 13.25 13.01 -1.86
N PHE A 453 12.94 12.22 -0.82
CA PHE A 453 12.68 10.79 -0.91
C PHE A 453 11.78 10.38 0.26
N GLN A 454 10.73 9.59 0.02
CA GLN A 454 9.79 9.12 1.06
C GLN A 454 9.26 10.25 2.00
N HIS A 455 8.95 11.43 1.45
CA HIS A 455 8.53 12.63 2.19
C HIS A 455 9.58 13.24 3.13
N THR A 456 10.81 12.72 3.15
CA THR A 456 11.96 13.38 3.77
C THR A 456 12.59 14.33 2.77
N VAL A 457 13.03 15.49 3.26
CA VAL A 457 13.54 16.60 2.43
C VAL A 457 14.87 17.07 3.02
N TYR A 458 15.89 17.16 2.18
CA TYR A 458 17.21 17.66 2.52
C TYR A 458 17.61 18.75 1.53
N GLN A 459 18.33 19.79 1.98
CA GLN A 459 18.72 20.93 1.13
C GLN A 459 20.23 21.19 1.20
N THR A 460 20.80 21.67 0.09
CA THR A 460 22.17 22.20 0.05
C THR A 460 22.25 23.62 0.62
N SER A 461 23.47 24.15 0.79
CA SER A 461 23.69 25.59 0.93
C SER A 461 23.26 26.36 -0.32
N THR A 462 23.04 27.67 -0.16
CA THR A 462 22.69 28.58 -1.25
C THR A 462 23.96 29.11 -1.91
N ALA A 463 24.02 29.00 -3.23
CA ALA A 463 25.11 29.51 -4.04
C ALA A 463 24.64 30.74 -4.83
N SER A 464 25.54 31.51 -5.44
CA SER A 464 25.20 32.70 -6.22
C SER A 464 25.53 32.56 -7.71
N GLY A 465 24.67 33.13 -8.56
CA GLY A 465 24.85 33.21 -10.00
C GLY A 465 24.25 32.03 -10.80
N SER A 466 24.35 32.11 -12.13
CA SER A 466 23.80 31.12 -13.07
C SER A 466 24.61 29.82 -13.19
N HIS A 467 25.80 29.77 -12.59
CA HIS A 467 26.72 28.62 -12.64
C HIS A 467 27.23 28.25 -11.24
N PRO A 468 26.33 27.87 -10.31
CA PRO A 468 26.70 27.58 -8.94
C PRO A 468 27.53 26.30 -8.81
N CYS A 469 28.37 26.26 -7.78
CA CYS A 469 29.14 25.09 -7.37
C CYS A 469 28.95 24.86 -5.87
N TRP A 470 28.26 23.78 -5.50
CA TRP A 470 28.00 23.42 -4.10
C TRP A 470 29.05 22.46 -3.57
N ASN A 471 29.32 21.38 -4.32
CA ASN A 471 30.20 20.29 -3.89
C ASN A 471 29.83 19.69 -2.52
N GLU A 472 28.53 19.52 -2.27
CA GLU A 472 27.98 19.03 -1.01
C GLU A 472 27.47 17.59 -1.14
N GLU A 473 27.59 16.81 -0.07
CA GLU A 473 27.08 15.44 0.04
C GLU A 473 25.90 15.41 1.01
N ILE A 474 24.75 15.02 0.49
CA ILE A 474 23.50 14.83 1.23
C ILE A 474 23.35 13.35 1.55
N LYS A 475 23.10 13.04 2.82
CA LYS A 475 22.79 11.69 3.29
C LYS A 475 21.29 11.61 3.52
N VAL A 476 20.62 10.85 2.66
CA VAL A 476 19.19 10.61 2.71
C VAL A 476 18.96 9.29 3.44
N ASP A 477 18.17 9.37 4.51
CA ASP A 477 17.79 8.19 5.28
C ASP A 477 16.75 7.37 4.49
N PHE A 478 16.87 6.05 4.54
CA PHE A 478 16.00 5.13 3.81
C PHE A 478 15.26 4.23 4.80
N ILE A 479 13.94 4.11 4.65
CA ILE A 479 13.10 3.24 5.48
C ILE A 479 12.37 2.25 4.56
N SER A 480 12.64 0.96 4.75
CA SER A 480 11.95 -0.09 3.99
C SER A 480 10.53 -0.31 4.54
N PRO A 481 9.49 -0.46 3.69
CA PRO A 481 8.16 -0.87 4.14
C PRO A 481 8.23 -2.25 4.82
N GLY A 482 7.89 -2.32 6.10
CA GLY A 482 7.90 -3.58 6.87
C GLY A 482 9.29 -4.03 7.36
N HIS A 483 10.30 -3.15 7.32
CA HIS A 483 11.66 -3.40 7.84
C HIS A 483 12.41 -4.57 7.19
N ASP A 484 11.99 -4.99 5.99
CA ASP A 484 12.69 -6.01 5.22
C ASP A 484 13.63 -5.36 4.18
N TYR A 485 14.92 -5.61 4.33
CA TYR A 485 15.98 -5.11 3.43
C TYR A 485 16.45 -6.16 2.42
N SER A 486 15.71 -7.26 2.26
CA SER A 486 15.91 -8.20 1.15
C SER A 486 15.82 -7.46 -0.19
N PHE A 487 16.61 -7.88 -1.19
CA PHE A 487 16.59 -7.21 -2.50
C PHE A 487 15.22 -7.33 -3.18
N SER A 488 14.43 -8.38 -2.92
CA SER A 488 13.03 -8.54 -3.37
C SER A 488 12.17 -7.41 -2.87
N SER A 489 12.19 -7.16 -1.56
CA SER A 489 11.41 -6.10 -0.95
C SER A 489 11.89 -4.72 -1.41
N LEU A 490 13.20 -4.51 -1.56
CA LEU A 490 13.76 -3.26 -2.08
C LEU A 490 13.42 -3.00 -3.56
N SER A 491 13.37 -4.05 -4.38
CA SER A 491 13.02 -3.95 -5.80
C SER A 491 11.53 -3.64 -6.04
N LYS A 492 10.67 -3.96 -5.06
CA LYS A 492 9.24 -3.62 -5.07
C LYS A 492 8.97 -2.13 -4.78
N ILE A 493 9.96 -1.38 -4.28
CA ILE A 493 9.82 0.05 -3.96
C ILE A 493 9.70 0.86 -5.24
N LYS A 494 8.62 1.64 -5.33
CA LYS A 494 8.27 2.47 -6.50
C LYS A 494 8.59 3.95 -6.30
N ASP A 495 9.15 4.30 -5.15
CA ASP A 495 9.43 5.68 -4.81
C ASP A 495 10.54 6.24 -5.71
N ASN A 496 10.33 7.48 -6.15
CA ASN A 496 11.31 8.24 -6.91
C ASN A 496 12.14 9.11 -5.99
N ILE A 497 13.40 9.32 -6.37
CA ILE A 497 14.27 10.32 -5.76
C ILE A 497 14.11 11.59 -6.59
N TYR A 498 13.68 12.67 -5.96
CA TYR A 498 13.52 13.98 -6.61
C TYR A 498 14.69 14.87 -6.24
N ILE A 499 15.26 15.52 -7.24
CA ILE A 499 16.29 16.55 -7.07
C ILE A 499 15.74 17.83 -7.70
N ASN A 500 15.29 18.75 -6.86
CA ASN A 500 14.66 20.00 -7.26
C ASN A 500 15.64 21.16 -7.14
N ILE A 501 15.67 22.05 -8.14
CA ILE A 501 16.46 23.28 -8.10
C ILE A 501 15.53 24.44 -7.77
N PHE A 502 15.88 25.19 -6.74
CA PHE A 502 15.15 26.36 -6.28
C PHE A 502 16.03 27.61 -6.31
N ASP A 503 15.41 28.77 -6.47
CA ASP A 503 16.00 30.08 -6.25
C ASP A 503 15.48 30.67 -4.93
N GLU A 504 16.40 31.13 -4.08
CA GLU A 504 16.08 31.81 -2.83
C GLU A 504 16.04 33.34 -3.04
N MET A 505 14.89 33.95 -2.75
CA MET A 505 14.72 35.40 -2.81
C MET A 505 14.37 35.92 -1.42
N ILE A 506 15.28 36.73 -0.86
CA ILE A 506 15.06 37.43 0.41
C ILE A 506 14.44 38.78 0.08
N ILE A 507 13.25 39.05 0.63
CA ILE A 507 12.60 40.36 0.49
C ILE A 507 12.56 41.00 1.88
N GLU A 508 13.23 42.14 2.02
CA GLU A 508 13.23 42.96 3.23
C GLU A 508 11.99 43.86 3.27
N LYS A 509 11.30 43.92 4.41
CA LYS A 509 10.25 44.93 4.63
C LYS A 509 10.89 46.26 5.00
N HIS A 510 10.59 47.31 4.24
CA HIS A 510 10.68 48.67 4.77
C HIS A 510 9.43 48.94 5.61
N GLU A 511 9.55 48.90 6.95
CA GLU A 511 8.52 49.47 7.81
C GLU A 511 8.65 51.00 7.87
N ASP A 512 7.50 51.67 8.06
CA ASP A 512 7.40 53.11 8.27
C ASP A 512 8.41 53.61 9.33
N PRO A 513 9.00 54.80 9.17
CA PRO A 513 10.10 55.30 10.00
C PRO A 513 9.77 55.59 11.47
N TYR A 514 8.57 55.23 11.96
CA TYR A 514 8.07 55.57 13.30
C TYR A 514 8.23 54.46 14.36
N PHE A 515 8.67 53.24 14.01
CA PHE A 515 8.93 52.17 14.99
C PHE A 515 10.33 51.56 14.86
N LYS A 516 11.34 52.26 15.39
CA LYS A 516 12.72 51.74 15.54
C LYS A 516 12.91 50.96 16.84
N SER A 517 12.30 49.77 16.97
CA SER A 517 12.74 48.77 17.98
C SER A 517 12.08 47.40 17.80
N CYS A 518 12.27 46.72 16.66
CA CYS A 518 12.22 45.26 16.58
C CYS A 518 12.77 44.81 15.22
N SER A 519 13.36 43.62 15.20
CA SER A 519 14.03 42.98 14.05
C SER A 519 13.35 43.23 12.70
N SER A 520 14.12 43.68 11.70
CA SER A 520 13.69 43.68 10.30
C SER A 520 13.17 42.28 9.93
N HIS A 521 11.87 42.13 9.74
CA HIS A 521 11.28 40.86 9.31
C HIS A 521 11.54 40.66 7.81
N SER A 522 12.64 40.00 7.46
CA SER A 522 12.89 39.52 6.10
C SER A 522 12.06 38.25 5.83
N HIS A 523 11.35 38.21 4.70
CA HIS A 523 10.68 36.99 4.25
C HIS A 523 11.53 36.29 3.20
N VAL A 524 11.73 34.98 3.38
CA VAL A 524 12.42 34.12 2.41
C VAL A 524 11.36 33.51 1.48
N ARG A 525 11.53 33.71 0.18
CA ARG A 525 10.70 33.10 -0.86
C ARG A 525 11.53 32.09 -1.64
N LYS A 526 10.99 30.87 -1.78
CA LYS A 526 11.57 29.81 -2.62
C LYS A 526 10.82 29.75 -3.95
N ASN A 527 11.52 29.85 -5.07
CA ASN A 527 10.95 29.71 -6.40
C ASN A 527 11.52 28.46 -7.08
N TRP A 528 10.67 27.54 -7.52
CA TRP A 528 11.11 26.34 -8.23
C TRP A 528 11.51 26.65 -9.68
N LEU A 529 12.65 26.09 -10.11
CA LEU A 529 13.21 26.30 -11.46
C LEU A 529 13.14 25.04 -12.34
N GLY A 530 13.23 23.85 -11.74
CA GLY A 530 13.22 22.59 -12.47
C GLY A 530 13.57 21.40 -11.59
N SER A 531 13.43 20.19 -12.12
CA SER A 531 13.70 18.95 -11.38
C SER A 531 14.40 17.89 -12.21
N ILE A 532 15.09 16.99 -11.52
CA ILE A 532 15.58 15.71 -12.05
C ILE A 532 15.00 14.62 -11.18
N VAL A 533 14.47 13.57 -11.82
CA VAL A 533 13.78 12.48 -11.15
C VAL A 533 14.32 11.17 -11.68
N PHE A 534 14.66 10.25 -10.78
CA PHE A 534 14.99 8.87 -11.13
C PHE A 534 14.41 7.91 -10.09
N PRO A 535 13.97 6.71 -10.49
CA PRO A 535 13.41 5.74 -9.58
C PRO A 535 14.49 5.11 -8.70
N PHE A 536 14.14 4.79 -7.44
CA PHE A 536 15.05 4.08 -6.53
C PHE A 536 15.56 2.75 -7.13
N SER A 537 14.72 2.06 -7.90
CA SER A 537 15.08 0.82 -8.59
C SER A 537 16.23 0.98 -9.59
N ALA A 538 16.37 2.14 -10.25
CA ALA A 538 17.50 2.41 -11.14
C ALA A 538 18.82 2.49 -10.34
N LEU A 539 18.80 3.17 -9.18
CA LEU A 539 19.96 3.27 -8.31
C LEU A 539 20.34 1.91 -7.71
N LEU A 540 19.35 1.08 -7.36
CA LEU A 540 19.56 -0.28 -6.86
C LEU A 540 20.20 -1.19 -7.92
N GLN A 541 19.75 -1.11 -9.17
CA GLN A 541 20.29 -1.93 -10.28
C GLN A 541 21.69 -1.49 -10.72
N GLN A 542 21.96 -0.19 -10.75
CA GLN A 542 23.19 0.37 -11.33
C GLN A 542 24.31 0.61 -10.32
N SER A 543 24.02 0.54 -9.01
CA SER A 543 24.93 0.77 -7.87
C SER A 543 25.51 2.18 -7.71
N GLU A 544 25.65 2.94 -8.80
CA GLU A 544 26.07 4.35 -8.84
C GLU A 544 25.39 5.04 -10.03
N ILE A 545 24.87 6.24 -9.82
CA ILE A 545 24.42 7.16 -10.87
C ILE A 545 25.33 8.38 -10.81
N SER A 546 26.18 8.58 -11.80
CA SER A 546 27.09 9.73 -11.84
C SER A 546 27.19 10.33 -13.23
N GLY A 547 27.01 11.65 -13.33
CA GLY A 547 26.95 12.32 -14.62
C GLY A 547 26.49 13.77 -14.56
N THR A 548 26.49 14.42 -15.72
CA THR A 548 25.88 15.74 -15.91
C THR A 548 24.57 15.52 -16.66
N PHE A 549 23.46 15.89 -16.03
CA PHE A 549 22.11 15.61 -16.52
C PHE A 549 21.41 16.91 -16.87
N GLN A 550 20.62 16.87 -17.94
CA GLN A 550 19.72 17.97 -18.28
C GLN A 550 18.59 18.02 -17.25
N VAL A 551 18.31 19.21 -16.72
CA VAL A 551 17.22 19.45 -15.78
C VAL A 551 15.92 19.58 -16.56
N ASN A 552 14.85 18.93 -16.08
CA ASN A 552 13.51 19.12 -16.65
C ASN A 552 12.96 20.47 -16.16
N ILE A 553 13.01 21.45 -17.05
CA ILE A 553 12.54 22.82 -16.81
C ILE A 553 11.17 22.95 -17.46
N PRO A 554 10.19 23.60 -16.80
CA PRO A 554 8.90 23.86 -17.41
C PRO A 554 9.07 24.76 -18.66
N PRO A 555 8.21 24.63 -19.67
CA PRO A 555 8.36 25.38 -20.93
C PRO A 555 8.23 26.90 -20.73
N VAL A 556 7.61 27.34 -19.62
CA VAL A 556 7.51 28.75 -19.25
C VAL A 556 7.89 28.93 -17.79
N LEU A 557 8.95 29.70 -17.53
CA LEU A 557 9.34 30.17 -16.19
C LEU A 557 9.04 31.66 -16.06
N LEU A 558 7.92 32.01 -15.43
CA LEU A 558 7.54 33.41 -15.25
C LEU A 558 8.50 34.10 -14.26
N GLY A 559 9.06 35.23 -14.69
CA GLY A 559 10.01 36.02 -13.90
C GLY A 559 11.49 35.69 -14.14
N TYR A 560 11.80 34.76 -15.05
CA TYR A 560 13.17 34.38 -15.40
C TYR A 560 13.43 34.49 -16.90
N THR A 561 14.67 34.79 -17.26
CA THR A 561 15.18 34.82 -18.63
C THR A 561 16.53 34.13 -18.70
N TRP A 562 16.83 33.55 -19.86
CA TRP A 562 18.12 32.95 -20.12
C TRP A 562 19.19 34.01 -20.29
N SER A 563 20.34 33.81 -19.66
CA SER A 563 21.46 34.74 -19.77
C SER A 563 21.98 34.77 -21.21
N LYS A 564 22.06 35.97 -21.81
CA LYS A 564 22.54 36.16 -23.20
C LYS A 564 24.05 35.90 -23.37
N THR A 565 24.76 35.60 -22.29
CA THR A 565 26.23 35.59 -22.20
C THR A 565 26.85 34.22 -22.46
N TYR A 566 26.06 33.18 -22.76
CA TYR A 566 26.59 31.84 -22.95
C TYR A 566 27.31 31.70 -24.30
N MET A 567 28.64 31.69 -24.25
CA MET A 567 29.47 31.05 -25.27
C MET A 567 29.59 29.58 -24.88
N SER A 568 29.16 28.67 -25.75
CA SER A 568 29.40 27.24 -25.57
C SER A 568 30.90 26.97 -25.33
N PRO A 569 31.26 25.93 -24.55
CA PRO A 569 32.62 25.43 -24.58
C PRO A 569 32.95 25.07 -26.04
N LYS A 570 33.97 25.75 -26.58
CA LYS A 570 34.40 25.73 -27.99
C LYS A 570 34.20 24.37 -28.68
N GLU A 571 33.27 24.32 -29.63
CA GLU A 571 33.33 23.61 -30.93
C GLU A 571 31.98 23.81 -31.65
N ASP A 572 32.04 23.88 -32.97
CA ASP A 572 30.97 24.33 -33.87
C ASP A 572 29.76 23.36 -33.87
N PHE A 573 28.70 23.67 -33.11
CA PHE A 573 27.42 22.96 -33.17
C PHE A 573 26.35 23.85 -33.82
N ASN A 574 26.06 23.60 -35.09
CA ASN A 574 24.85 24.09 -35.77
C ASN A 574 23.75 23.03 -35.63
N GLY A 575 22.64 23.34 -34.94
CA GLY A 575 21.39 22.60 -35.18
C GLY A 575 20.44 22.35 -34.01
N GLN A 576 20.80 22.65 -32.76
CA GLN A 576 19.85 22.61 -31.64
C GLN A 576 19.95 23.92 -30.87
N ASN A 577 18.79 24.50 -30.52
CA ASN A 577 18.70 25.70 -29.70
C ASN A 577 19.18 25.40 -28.26
N LEU A 578 20.48 25.21 -28.06
CA LEU A 578 21.16 25.08 -26.75
C LEU A 578 20.98 26.31 -25.85
N LYS A 579 20.24 27.34 -26.28
CA LYS A 579 20.06 28.60 -25.57
C LYS A 579 19.24 28.45 -24.28
N GLU A 580 18.51 27.35 -24.09
CA GLU A 580 17.46 27.25 -23.06
C GLU A 580 17.48 25.93 -22.26
N CYS A 581 18.67 25.46 -21.84
CA CYS A 581 18.77 24.25 -21.00
C CYS A 581 19.69 24.47 -19.79
N THR A 582 19.28 23.95 -18.63
CA THR A 582 20.10 23.88 -17.40
C THR A 582 20.63 22.47 -17.23
N PHE A 583 21.86 22.36 -16.76
CA PHE A 583 22.49 21.06 -16.48
C PHE A 583 22.92 20.98 -15.02
N LEU A 584 22.76 19.81 -14.40
CA LEU A 584 23.17 19.55 -13.02
C LEU A 584 24.09 18.33 -12.97
N ASN A 585 25.21 18.46 -12.27
CA ASN A 585 26.16 17.36 -12.06
C ASN A 585 25.87 16.67 -10.72
N ILE A 586 25.44 15.42 -10.81
CA ILE A 586 24.96 14.60 -9.69
C ILE A 586 25.80 13.33 -9.59
N PHE A 587 26.08 12.92 -8.35
CA PHE A 587 26.59 11.59 -8.01
C PHE A 587 25.68 11.00 -6.93
N ALA A 588 25.03 9.86 -7.19
CA ALA A 588 24.17 9.16 -6.25
C ALA A 588 24.60 7.69 -6.09
N THR A 589 24.54 7.15 -4.87
CA THR A 589 24.89 5.74 -4.57
C THR A 589 24.19 5.28 -3.29
N ILE A 590 23.94 3.97 -3.19
CA ILE A 590 23.47 3.32 -1.95
C ILE A 590 24.69 2.83 -1.16
N GLU A 591 24.69 3.06 0.16
CA GLU A 591 25.71 2.59 1.10
C GLU A 591 25.05 1.72 2.19
N PRO A 592 25.46 0.44 2.38
CA PRO A 592 26.40 -0.33 1.55
C PRO A 592 25.82 -0.72 0.18
N GLN A 593 26.69 -1.02 -0.80
CA GLN A 593 26.23 -1.49 -2.11
C GLN A 593 25.67 -2.92 -1.99
N ILE A 594 24.46 -3.15 -2.50
CA ILE A 594 23.77 -4.43 -2.40
C ILE A 594 24.13 -5.30 -3.63
N SER A 595 24.54 -6.54 -3.41
CA SER A 595 24.77 -7.48 -4.52
C SER A 595 23.44 -7.98 -5.09
N HIS A 596 23.29 -7.89 -6.41
CA HIS A 596 22.20 -8.50 -7.17
C HIS A 596 22.66 -9.85 -7.73
N VAL A 597 21.96 -10.94 -7.36
CA VAL A 597 22.16 -12.26 -7.98
C VAL A 597 21.21 -12.35 -9.17
N THR A 598 21.75 -12.33 -10.38
CA THR A 598 20.93 -12.54 -11.58
C THR A 598 20.73 -14.04 -11.78
N CYS A 599 19.62 -14.58 -11.29
CA CYS A 599 19.21 -15.94 -11.64
C CYS A 599 18.83 -15.97 -13.12
N ASN A 600 19.64 -16.64 -13.95
CA ASN A 600 19.24 -17.01 -15.30
C ASN A 600 18.68 -18.43 -15.22
N PRO A 601 17.36 -18.63 -15.10
CA PRO A 601 16.82 -19.97 -15.16
C PRO A 601 17.18 -20.57 -16.53
N GLU A 602 17.83 -21.73 -16.53
CA GLU A 602 17.99 -22.49 -17.77
C GLU A 602 16.62 -23.03 -18.17
N LEU A 603 16.05 -22.51 -19.27
CA LEU A 603 14.85 -23.12 -19.84
C LEU A 603 15.19 -24.46 -20.48
N ASP A 604 14.50 -25.49 -20.03
CA ASP A 604 14.34 -26.70 -20.81
C ASP A 604 13.17 -26.57 -21.81
N LYS A 605 13.30 -27.36 -22.88
CA LYS A 605 12.61 -27.32 -24.18
C LYS A 605 11.09 -27.08 -24.13
N PHE A 606 10.61 -26.09 -24.90
CA PHE A 606 9.22 -25.91 -25.30
C PHE A 606 9.04 -26.21 -26.80
N SER A 607 7.89 -26.79 -27.17
CA SER A 607 7.59 -27.39 -28.48
C SER A 607 7.03 -26.41 -29.53
N ASP A 608 7.20 -26.81 -30.80
CA ASP A 608 6.50 -26.45 -32.05
C ASP A 608 7.16 -25.46 -33.05
N GLN A 609 8.32 -24.87 -32.73
CA GLN A 609 9.26 -24.28 -33.72
C GLN A 609 10.71 -24.55 -33.32
N THR A 610 11.17 -25.79 -33.48
CA THR A 610 12.37 -26.34 -32.82
C THR A 610 13.67 -25.62 -33.18
N ASP A 611 13.91 -25.35 -34.47
CA ASP A 611 15.27 -25.02 -34.90
C ASP A 611 15.65 -23.54 -34.66
N VAL A 612 14.69 -22.62 -34.84
CA VAL A 612 14.93 -21.17 -34.69
C VAL A 612 15.00 -20.77 -33.22
N LEU A 613 14.14 -21.35 -32.37
CA LEU A 613 14.14 -21.08 -30.93
C LEU A 613 15.39 -21.66 -30.26
N GLU A 614 15.80 -22.87 -30.62
CA GLU A 614 17.05 -23.47 -30.13
C GLU A 614 18.27 -22.63 -30.56
N ARG A 615 18.30 -22.17 -31.82
CA ARG A 615 19.33 -21.24 -32.30
C ARG A 615 19.35 -19.93 -31.50
N ALA A 616 18.18 -19.36 -31.19
CA ALA A 616 18.07 -18.15 -30.39
C ALA A 616 18.59 -18.32 -28.95
N GLN A 617 18.38 -19.50 -28.36
CA GLN A 617 18.93 -19.85 -27.04
C GLN A 617 20.47 -20.02 -27.10
N ILE A 618 20.99 -20.76 -28.09
CA ILE A 618 22.44 -20.93 -28.29
C ILE A 618 23.10 -19.57 -28.53
N PHE A 619 22.49 -18.71 -29.34
CA PHE A 619 22.97 -17.35 -29.61
C PHE A 619 23.02 -16.52 -28.32
N LYS A 620 21.95 -16.56 -27.50
CA LYS A 620 21.89 -15.87 -26.20
C LYS A 620 23.00 -16.36 -25.26
N LYS A 621 23.18 -17.68 -25.12
CA LYS A 621 24.26 -18.27 -24.29
C LYS A 621 25.64 -17.83 -24.79
N THR A 622 25.89 -17.93 -26.09
CA THR A 622 27.18 -17.54 -26.69
C THR A 622 27.50 -16.06 -26.47
N CYS A 623 26.53 -15.17 -26.65
CA CYS A 623 26.75 -13.73 -26.44
C CYS A 623 27.01 -13.40 -24.98
N LYS A 624 26.26 -14.01 -24.04
CA LYS A 624 26.50 -13.85 -22.60
C LYS A 624 27.88 -14.36 -22.15
N THR A 625 28.38 -15.45 -22.76
CA THR A 625 29.75 -15.93 -22.46
C THR A 625 30.82 -14.97 -22.96
N MET A 626 30.58 -14.23 -24.06
CA MET A 626 31.53 -13.24 -24.58
C MET A 626 31.47 -11.92 -23.79
N PHE A 627 30.26 -11.47 -23.44
CA PHE A 627 30.01 -10.21 -22.75
C PHE A 627 28.94 -10.39 -21.67
N PRO A 628 29.32 -10.71 -20.42
CA PRO A 628 28.37 -11.08 -19.36
C PRO A 628 27.46 -9.93 -18.92
N ASN A 629 27.93 -8.69 -19.03
CA ASN A 629 27.21 -7.50 -18.55
C ASN A 629 26.26 -6.87 -19.59
N ARG A 630 26.26 -7.34 -20.84
CA ARG A 630 25.44 -6.75 -21.92
C ARG A 630 24.07 -7.41 -21.98
N ARG A 631 23.03 -6.59 -22.16
CA ARG A 631 21.65 -7.06 -22.29
C ARG A 631 21.42 -7.74 -23.64
N ILE A 632 20.76 -8.89 -23.63
CA ILE A 632 20.35 -9.59 -24.84
C ILE A 632 18.98 -10.27 -24.65
N THR A 633 18.03 -9.90 -25.50
CA THR A 633 16.69 -10.48 -25.56
C THR A 633 16.44 -10.96 -26.99
N THR A 634 16.36 -12.28 -27.17
CA THR A 634 16.06 -12.91 -28.47
C THR A 634 14.63 -13.42 -28.53
N THR A 635 14.12 -13.95 -27.42
CA THR A 635 12.78 -14.52 -27.31
C THR A 635 12.08 -14.02 -26.04
N VAL A 636 10.77 -13.88 -26.13
CA VAL A 636 9.88 -13.34 -25.08
C VAL A 636 8.59 -14.13 -25.01
N PHE A 637 7.89 -14.09 -23.88
CA PHE A 637 6.59 -14.73 -23.73
C PHE A 637 5.48 -13.80 -24.18
N ASN A 638 4.55 -14.32 -24.98
CA ASN A 638 3.34 -13.59 -25.36
C ASN A 638 2.27 -13.65 -24.27
N SER A 639 1.11 -13.05 -24.54
CA SER A 639 0.00 -13.03 -23.59
C SER A 639 -0.64 -14.39 -23.28
N GLU A 640 -0.30 -15.42 -24.02
CA GLU A 640 -0.81 -16.79 -23.86
C GLU A 640 0.20 -17.69 -23.12
N GLY A 641 1.42 -17.19 -22.88
CA GLY A 641 2.53 -17.94 -22.30
C GLY A 641 3.33 -18.76 -23.33
N ILE A 642 3.25 -18.40 -24.60
CA ILE A 642 4.04 -19.00 -25.69
C ILE A 642 5.31 -18.18 -25.90
N GLN A 643 6.44 -18.85 -26.05
CA GLN A 643 7.72 -18.20 -26.33
C GLN A 643 7.82 -17.84 -27.82
N ILE A 644 8.06 -16.56 -28.11
CA ILE A 644 8.07 -16.00 -29.46
C ILE A 644 9.34 -15.16 -29.69
N LEU A 645 9.85 -15.15 -30.91
CA LEU A 645 10.98 -14.32 -31.33
C LEU A 645 10.59 -12.83 -31.31
N VAL A 646 11.48 -11.97 -30.79
CA VAL A 646 11.24 -10.52 -30.66
C VAL A 646 10.92 -9.83 -31.99
N THR A 647 11.47 -10.32 -33.10
CA THR A 647 11.25 -9.74 -34.44
C THR A 647 9.79 -9.79 -34.87
N ARG A 648 8.99 -10.74 -34.36
CA ARG A 648 7.57 -10.88 -34.71
C ARG A 648 6.67 -9.78 -34.12
N TYR A 649 7.21 -8.95 -33.23
CA TYR A 649 6.53 -7.78 -32.67
C TYR A 649 6.75 -6.51 -33.51
N VAL A 650 7.70 -6.52 -34.44
CA VAL A 650 8.02 -5.37 -35.30
C VAL A 650 7.23 -5.48 -36.59
N LYS A 651 6.39 -4.47 -36.88
CA LYS A 651 5.56 -4.37 -38.08
C LYS A 651 5.16 -2.90 -38.27
N ALA A 652 5.11 -2.42 -39.51
CA ALA A 652 4.50 -1.12 -39.80
C ALA A 652 3.02 -1.11 -39.34
N LEU A 653 2.66 -0.17 -38.45
CA LEU A 653 1.32 -0.02 -37.89
C LEU A 653 0.88 1.45 -37.98
N ASN A 654 -0.41 1.68 -38.26
CA ASN A 654 -0.96 3.02 -38.40
C ASN A 654 -1.01 3.76 -37.05
N PRO A 655 -0.50 5.00 -36.96
CA PRO A 655 -0.76 5.89 -35.83
C PRO A 655 -2.20 6.45 -35.87
N PRO A 656 -2.70 7.06 -34.78
CA PRO A 656 -4.01 7.68 -34.78
C PRO A 656 -4.12 8.82 -35.81
N GLN A 657 -5.23 8.86 -36.56
CA GLN A 657 -5.46 9.86 -37.63
C GLN A 657 -5.37 11.31 -37.13
N GLN A 658 -5.84 11.57 -35.91
CA GLN A 658 -5.78 12.90 -35.29
C GLN A 658 -4.34 13.47 -35.22
N LEU A 659 -3.32 12.61 -35.10
CA LEU A 659 -1.92 13.04 -35.08
C LEU A 659 -1.38 13.33 -36.48
N LEU A 660 -1.89 12.62 -37.48
CA LEU A 660 -1.51 12.81 -38.89
C LEU A 660 -2.03 14.14 -39.44
N ASP A 661 -3.25 14.52 -39.05
CA ASP A 661 -3.93 15.70 -39.57
C ASP A 661 -3.39 17.02 -39.01
N MET A 662 -2.64 16.98 -37.89
CA MET A 662 -2.15 18.18 -37.20
C MET A 662 -1.01 18.90 -37.93
N PHE A 663 -0.06 18.15 -38.52
CA PHE A 663 1.14 18.70 -39.15
C PHE A 663 1.34 18.15 -40.57
N LEU A 664 0.35 18.37 -41.45
CA LEU A 664 0.31 17.87 -42.83
C LEU A 664 1.55 18.21 -43.70
N HIS A 665 2.34 19.23 -43.31
CA HIS A 665 3.48 19.73 -44.08
C HIS A 665 4.84 19.58 -43.38
N ASP A 666 4.89 19.13 -42.13
CA ASP A 666 6.14 18.95 -41.38
C ASP A 666 6.25 17.51 -40.83
N SER A 667 7.01 16.68 -41.55
CA SER A 667 7.22 15.29 -41.17
C SER A 667 7.98 15.14 -39.86
N ASN A 668 8.89 16.07 -39.53
CA ASN A 668 9.71 15.96 -38.33
C ASN A 668 8.90 16.33 -37.09
N ALA A 669 8.12 17.42 -37.16
CA ALA A 669 7.18 17.78 -36.09
C ALA A 669 6.12 16.69 -35.86
N THR A 670 5.69 16.00 -36.92
CA THR A 670 4.78 14.85 -36.80
C THR A 670 5.43 13.69 -36.04
N LEU A 671 6.72 13.40 -36.29
CA LEU A 671 7.43 12.33 -35.58
C LEU A 671 7.62 12.67 -34.10
N ASP A 672 7.96 13.94 -33.78
CA ASP A 672 8.07 14.43 -32.40
C ASP A 672 6.72 14.31 -31.67
N LEU A 673 5.61 14.65 -32.32
CA LEU A 673 4.26 14.50 -31.76
C LEU A 673 3.93 13.02 -31.47
N ILE A 674 4.34 12.10 -32.33
CA ILE A 674 4.11 10.67 -32.16
C ILE A 674 4.97 10.11 -31.02
N ALA A 675 6.24 10.49 -30.95
CA ALA A 675 7.11 10.15 -29.82
C ALA A 675 6.52 10.64 -28.50
N ARG A 676 5.98 11.86 -28.51
CA ARG A 676 5.25 12.44 -27.37
C ARG A 676 3.98 11.65 -27.04
N PHE A 677 3.15 11.29 -28.02
CA PHE A 677 1.96 10.48 -27.79
C PHE A 677 2.29 9.14 -27.12
N VAL A 678 3.36 8.45 -27.57
CA VAL A 678 3.82 7.20 -26.94
C VAL A 678 4.29 7.44 -25.50
N SER A 679 5.04 8.54 -25.25
CA SER A 679 5.49 8.90 -23.90
C SER A 679 4.37 9.18 -22.90
N LEU A 680 3.16 9.50 -23.40
CA LEU A 680 1.99 9.76 -22.56
C LEU A 680 1.31 8.50 -22.06
N ILE A 681 1.66 7.33 -22.62
CA ILE A 681 1.13 6.04 -22.16
C ILE A 681 1.79 5.71 -20.81
N PRO A 682 1.01 5.45 -19.76
CA PRO A 682 1.57 5.04 -18.47
C PRO A 682 2.38 3.74 -18.55
N ILE A 683 3.49 3.72 -17.81
CA ILE A 683 4.27 2.50 -17.62
C ILE A 683 3.68 1.71 -16.45
N VAL A 684 3.42 0.41 -16.61
CA VAL A 684 3.21 -0.45 -15.44
C VAL A 684 4.55 -0.56 -14.73
N PRO A 685 4.71 -0.06 -13.49
CA PRO A 685 5.92 -0.32 -12.73
C PRO A 685 6.08 -1.83 -12.62
N GLY A 686 7.13 -2.36 -13.25
CA GLY A 686 7.44 -3.77 -13.25
C GLY A 686 7.43 -4.26 -11.81
N ILE A 687 6.63 -5.29 -11.53
CA ILE A 687 6.89 -6.11 -10.36
C ILE A 687 8.18 -6.83 -10.76
N LEU A 688 9.31 -6.24 -10.38
CA LEU A 688 10.61 -6.90 -10.46
C LEU A 688 10.58 -7.95 -9.36
N ASP A 689 9.82 -9.02 -9.54
CA ASP A 689 10.06 -10.22 -8.75
C ASP A 689 11.43 -10.72 -9.21
N GLU A 690 12.40 -10.72 -8.30
CA GLU A 690 13.81 -11.09 -8.52
C GLU A 690 14.03 -12.42 -9.23
N ASN A 691 12.99 -13.24 -9.35
CA ASN A 691 13.04 -14.58 -9.93
C ASN A 691 12.43 -14.69 -11.33
N ASP A 692 11.89 -13.60 -11.89
CA ASP A 692 11.17 -13.67 -13.15
C ASP A 692 12.08 -13.38 -14.35
N GLY A 693 13.02 -14.29 -14.63
CA GLY A 693 13.89 -14.27 -15.81
C GLY A 693 13.17 -14.34 -17.18
N PHE A 694 11.87 -14.02 -17.21
CA PHE A 694 10.96 -14.14 -18.31
C PHE A 694 10.35 -12.78 -18.67
N ASP A 695 10.80 -12.22 -19.80
CA ASP A 695 10.19 -11.03 -20.39
C ASP A 695 8.83 -11.39 -21.01
N ILE A 696 7.73 -10.86 -20.46
CA ILE A 696 6.37 -11.00 -21.02
C ILE A 696 6.00 -9.70 -21.76
N TRP A 697 5.74 -9.81 -23.06
CA TRP A 697 5.37 -8.69 -23.92
C TRP A 697 3.96 -8.86 -24.50
N MET A 698 3.30 -7.73 -24.71
CA MET A 698 2.00 -7.61 -25.37
C MET A 698 2.12 -7.04 -26.79
N THR A 699 1.07 -7.21 -27.59
CA THR A 699 0.96 -6.55 -28.88
C THR A 699 0.73 -5.05 -28.72
N SER A 700 1.08 -4.28 -29.76
CA SER A 700 0.92 -2.82 -29.79
C SER A 700 -0.53 -2.38 -29.63
N GLU A 701 -1.47 -3.13 -30.21
CA GLU A 701 -2.92 -2.93 -30.03
C GLU A 701 -3.34 -3.11 -28.56
N ARG A 702 -2.84 -4.15 -27.88
CA ARG A 702 -3.17 -4.38 -26.48
C ARG A 702 -2.64 -3.27 -25.59
N CYS A 703 -1.41 -2.80 -25.83
CA CYS A 703 -0.82 -1.66 -25.13
C CYS A 703 -1.72 -0.40 -25.22
N ILE A 704 -2.20 -0.07 -26.41
CA ILE A 704 -3.11 1.08 -26.63
C ILE A 704 -4.49 0.82 -26.01
N SER A 705 -5.07 -0.37 -26.20
CA SER A 705 -6.41 -0.69 -25.70
C SER A 705 -6.52 -0.64 -24.17
N LEU A 706 -5.45 -1.05 -23.48
CA LEU A 706 -5.36 -1.02 -22.02
C LEU A 706 -4.87 0.34 -21.50
N ALA A 707 -4.29 1.17 -22.37
CA ALA A 707 -3.59 2.42 -22.06
C ALA A 707 -2.48 2.23 -21.01
N VAL A 708 -1.75 1.11 -21.07
CA VAL A 708 -0.59 0.82 -20.22
C VAL A 708 0.40 -0.11 -20.93
N GLY A 709 1.70 0.07 -20.70
CA GLY A 709 2.74 -0.82 -21.25
C GLY A 709 4.02 -0.92 -20.40
N ASN A 710 4.99 -1.71 -20.84
CA ASN A 710 6.36 -1.76 -20.31
C ASN A 710 7.33 -0.95 -21.21
N LYS A 711 8.60 -0.80 -20.81
CA LYS A 711 9.59 0.04 -21.53
C LYS A 711 9.83 -0.46 -22.95
N GLU A 712 9.90 -1.77 -23.14
CA GLU A 712 10.13 -2.43 -24.43
C GLU A 712 8.92 -2.28 -25.37
N GLU A 713 7.71 -2.43 -24.85
CA GLU A 713 6.44 -2.28 -25.59
C GLU A 713 6.26 -0.85 -26.11
N HIS A 714 6.70 0.17 -25.34
CA HIS A 714 6.69 1.56 -25.81
C HIS A 714 7.67 1.76 -26.97
N ALA A 715 8.88 1.21 -26.88
CA ALA A 715 9.87 1.26 -27.97
C ALA A 715 9.37 0.53 -29.22
N ILE A 716 8.77 -0.65 -29.06
CA ILE A 716 8.17 -1.42 -30.16
C ILE A 716 7.02 -0.65 -30.81
N LEU A 717 6.14 -0.04 -30.00
CA LEU A 717 5.02 0.76 -30.51
C LEU A 717 5.53 1.96 -31.34
N LEU A 718 6.50 2.70 -30.82
CA LEU A 718 7.09 3.84 -31.52
C LEU A 718 7.81 3.41 -32.81
N CYS A 719 8.56 2.30 -32.75
CA CYS A 719 9.22 1.72 -33.92
C CYS A 719 8.20 1.35 -35.01
N ASN A 720 7.09 0.71 -34.62
CA ASN A 720 6.02 0.31 -35.54
C ASN A 720 5.34 1.52 -36.22
N PHE A 721 5.17 2.62 -35.50
CA PHE A 721 4.69 3.88 -36.09
C PHE A 721 5.70 4.49 -37.06
N PHE A 722 6.99 4.53 -36.70
CA PHE A 722 8.02 5.06 -37.61
C PHE A 722 8.16 4.24 -38.90
N LEU A 723 8.02 2.91 -38.81
CA LEU A 723 7.97 2.04 -39.98
C LEU A 723 6.77 2.34 -40.89
N TYR A 724 5.62 2.78 -40.34
CA TYR A 724 4.47 3.22 -41.14
C TYR A 724 4.76 4.47 -41.97
N PHE A 725 5.60 5.39 -41.47
CA PHE A 725 6.10 6.54 -42.25
C PHE A 725 7.23 6.18 -43.23
N GLY A 726 7.60 4.90 -43.35
CA GLY A 726 8.68 4.45 -44.21
C GLY A 726 10.08 4.82 -43.70
N LYS A 727 10.23 5.21 -42.43
CA LYS A 727 11.54 5.42 -41.80
C LYS A 727 12.19 4.08 -41.51
N LYS A 728 13.51 3.99 -41.67
CA LYS A 728 14.29 2.82 -41.24
C LYS A 728 14.47 2.86 -39.73
N ALA A 729 13.56 2.21 -39.00
CA ALA A 729 13.53 2.18 -37.55
C ALA A 729 13.93 0.80 -37.02
N LEU A 730 14.76 0.77 -35.97
CA LEU A 730 15.13 -0.42 -35.22
C LEU A 730 14.89 -0.20 -33.73
N VAL A 731 14.56 -1.26 -33.00
CA VAL A 731 14.50 -1.20 -31.54
C VAL A 731 15.88 -1.47 -30.96
N LEU A 732 16.31 -0.61 -30.04
CA LEU A 732 17.59 -0.64 -29.36
C LEU A 732 17.41 -0.98 -27.89
N LEU A 733 18.11 -2.02 -27.41
CA LEU A 733 18.16 -2.39 -25.99
C LEU A 733 19.49 -1.96 -25.38
N GLY A 734 19.42 -1.37 -24.18
CA GLY A 734 20.59 -0.89 -23.48
C GLY A 734 20.29 -0.45 -22.04
N THR A 735 21.22 0.32 -21.47
CA THR A 735 21.08 0.92 -20.15
C THR A 735 21.17 2.45 -20.24
N SER A 736 20.26 3.15 -19.56
CA SER A 736 20.25 4.60 -19.37
C SER A 736 20.72 4.93 -17.96
N MET A 737 21.47 6.02 -17.78
CA MET A 737 22.00 6.41 -16.47
C MET A 737 20.91 6.78 -15.45
N LEU A 738 19.75 7.26 -15.90
CA LEU A 738 18.65 7.69 -15.01
C LEU A 738 17.58 6.62 -14.85
N GLU A 739 17.31 5.85 -15.91
CA GLU A 739 16.15 4.96 -15.99
C GLU A 739 16.48 3.48 -15.76
N GLY A 740 17.76 3.10 -15.68
CA GLY A 740 18.17 1.70 -15.57
C GLY A 740 18.19 0.98 -16.92
N GLN A 741 17.65 -0.24 -16.98
CA GLN A 741 17.44 -0.94 -18.25
C GLN A 741 16.36 -0.24 -19.08
N VAL A 742 16.63 0.01 -20.37
CA VAL A 742 15.76 0.77 -21.27
C VAL A 742 15.70 0.18 -22.67
N ALA A 743 14.69 0.63 -23.44
CA ALA A 743 14.54 0.37 -24.86
C ALA A 743 14.31 1.68 -25.61
N TYR A 744 15.08 1.94 -26.66
CA TYR A 744 15.05 3.14 -27.49
C TYR A 744 14.69 2.77 -28.94
N VAL A 745 14.34 3.75 -29.76
CA VAL A 745 14.18 3.56 -31.20
C VAL A 745 15.30 4.27 -31.94
N LEU A 746 16.03 3.53 -32.77
CA LEU A 746 17.07 4.04 -33.63
C LEU A 746 16.49 4.30 -35.02
N THR A 747 16.57 5.52 -35.52
CA THR A 747 16.23 5.85 -36.90
C THR A 747 17.44 6.33 -37.68
N GLN A 748 17.59 5.84 -38.91
CA GLN A 748 18.65 6.30 -39.81
C GLN A 748 18.16 7.44 -40.70
N GLU A 749 18.79 8.61 -40.59
CA GLU A 749 18.68 9.70 -41.58
C GLU A 749 19.92 9.71 -42.51
N THR A 750 19.97 10.60 -43.51
CA THR A 750 20.90 10.48 -44.65
C THR A 750 22.37 10.32 -44.26
N ASP A 751 22.82 10.95 -43.17
CA ASP A 751 24.19 10.80 -42.64
C ASP A 751 24.28 10.68 -41.10
N GLU A 752 23.14 10.73 -40.39
CA GLU A 752 23.11 10.74 -38.92
C GLU A 752 22.15 9.67 -38.38
N PHE A 753 22.50 9.12 -37.21
CA PHE A 753 21.62 8.24 -36.44
C PHE A 753 20.94 9.04 -35.33
N LEU A 754 19.62 8.93 -35.26
CA LEU A 754 18.80 9.54 -34.22
C LEU A 754 18.32 8.47 -33.23
N LEU A 755 18.42 8.80 -31.95
CA LEU A 755 18.06 7.98 -30.81
C LEU A 755 16.81 8.59 -30.16
N TRP A 756 15.69 7.89 -30.27
CA TRP A 756 14.41 8.32 -29.71
C TRP A 756 14.17 7.62 -28.38
N ASN A 757 13.97 8.39 -27.32
CA ASN A 757 13.51 7.87 -26.03
C ASN A 757 11.97 7.79 -26.04
N PRO A 758 11.36 6.60 -26.08
CA PRO A 758 9.91 6.46 -26.11
C PRO A 758 9.24 6.84 -24.79
N LEU A 759 9.99 6.95 -23.69
CA LEU A 759 9.46 7.27 -22.35
C LEU A 759 9.39 8.78 -22.11
N THR A 760 10.30 9.56 -22.70
CA THR A 760 10.30 11.03 -22.59
C THR A 760 9.78 11.72 -23.86
N GLY A 761 9.72 10.99 -24.98
CA GLY A 761 9.40 11.54 -26.30
C GLY A 761 10.52 12.40 -26.89
N GLN A 762 11.72 12.42 -26.29
CA GLN A 762 12.85 13.22 -26.75
C GLN A 762 13.69 12.50 -27.81
N CYS A 763 14.22 13.28 -28.75
CA CYS A 763 15.14 12.83 -29.79
C CYS A 763 16.56 13.33 -29.51
N HIS A 764 17.52 12.41 -29.49
CA HIS A 764 18.93 12.70 -29.32
C HIS A 764 19.72 12.30 -30.57
N LYS A 765 20.73 13.09 -30.91
CA LYS A 765 21.68 12.70 -31.95
C LYS A 765 22.69 11.70 -31.39
N GLN A 766 23.25 10.83 -32.23
CA GLN A 766 24.28 9.88 -31.81
C GLN A 766 25.45 10.51 -31.05
N PHE A 767 25.91 11.69 -31.49
CA PHE A 767 27.03 12.42 -30.89
C PHE A 767 26.59 13.50 -29.90
N ASP A 768 25.35 13.43 -29.43
CA ASP A 768 24.87 14.29 -28.35
C ASP A 768 25.49 13.84 -27.01
N PRO A 769 26.33 14.66 -26.35
CA PRO A 769 26.94 14.32 -25.07
C PRO A 769 25.92 14.26 -23.92
N PHE A 770 24.70 14.79 -24.12
CA PHE A 770 23.65 14.84 -23.11
C PHE A 770 22.61 13.72 -23.27
N CYS A 771 22.80 12.82 -24.23
CA CYS A 771 21.97 11.63 -24.36
C CYS A 771 22.07 10.77 -23.08
N PRO A 772 20.96 10.46 -22.40
CA PRO A 772 20.97 9.72 -21.14
C PRO A 772 21.33 8.24 -21.30
N LEU A 773 21.31 7.73 -22.54
CA LEU A 773 21.69 6.36 -22.89
C LEU A 773 23.20 6.13 -22.64
N GLN A 774 23.51 5.18 -21.77
CA GLN A 774 24.88 4.83 -21.39
C GLN A 774 25.46 3.71 -22.26
N SER A 775 24.64 2.72 -22.61
CA SER A 775 25.07 1.56 -23.36
C SER A 775 24.10 1.15 -24.45
N VAL A 776 24.64 0.60 -25.53
CA VAL A 776 23.95 0.00 -26.67
C VAL A 776 24.38 -1.45 -26.78
N ASP A 777 23.49 -2.37 -26.44
CA ASP A 777 23.83 -3.79 -26.33
C ASP A 777 23.26 -4.64 -27.47
N CYS A 778 22.00 -4.39 -27.86
CA CYS A 778 21.31 -5.20 -28.87
C CYS A 778 20.38 -4.32 -29.73
N LEU A 779 20.28 -4.65 -31.02
CA LEU A 779 19.33 -4.07 -31.97
C LEU A 779 18.43 -5.18 -32.54
N PHE A 780 17.18 -4.89 -32.87
CA PHE A 780 16.33 -5.79 -33.62
C PHE A 780 15.31 -5.06 -34.49
N ASP A 781 14.91 -5.71 -35.59
CA ASP A 781 13.85 -5.28 -36.51
C ASP A 781 12.88 -6.46 -36.81
N ASP A 782 12.07 -6.35 -37.87
CA ASP A 782 11.14 -7.41 -38.29
C ASP A 782 11.87 -8.64 -38.89
N GLY A 783 13.13 -8.49 -39.28
CA GLY A 783 13.93 -9.53 -39.93
C GLY A 783 14.90 -10.26 -39.00
N ASN A 784 15.61 -9.56 -38.12
CA ASN A 784 16.73 -10.12 -37.38
C ASN A 784 17.01 -9.43 -36.03
N VAL A 785 17.92 -10.06 -35.27
CA VAL A 785 18.48 -9.54 -34.02
C VAL A 785 20.00 -9.42 -34.18
N TRP A 786 20.54 -8.26 -33.82
CA TRP A 786 21.96 -7.93 -33.86
C TRP A 786 22.49 -7.65 -32.46
N PHE A 787 23.55 -8.36 -32.06
CA PHE A 787 24.22 -8.16 -30.78
C PHE A 787 25.53 -7.39 -30.97
N ASN A 788 25.75 -6.36 -30.15
CA ASN A 788 26.94 -5.53 -30.22
C ASN A 788 28.16 -6.31 -29.70
N ILE A 789 29.17 -6.50 -30.55
CA ILE A 789 30.45 -7.16 -30.21
C ILE A 789 31.64 -6.20 -30.18
N GLN A 790 31.41 -4.89 -30.36
CA GLN A 790 32.43 -3.85 -30.27
C GLN A 790 33.00 -3.76 -28.85
N GLN A 791 34.23 -3.27 -28.67
CA GLN A 791 34.84 -3.15 -27.34
C GLN A 791 34.09 -2.16 -26.44
N ASN A 792 33.72 -1.00 -27.00
CA ASN A 792 32.93 0.02 -26.32
C ASN A 792 31.46 -0.09 -26.73
N ASN A 793 30.55 0.06 -25.79
CA ASN A 793 29.09 0.06 -26.03
C ASN A 793 28.45 1.43 -25.78
N THR A 794 29.22 2.49 -25.52
CA THR A 794 28.66 3.86 -25.39
C THR A 794 28.14 4.38 -26.73
N PRO A 795 26.98 5.07 -26.79
CA PRO A 795 26.35 5.48 -28.06
C PRO A 795 27.28 6.27 -28.99
N MET A 796 28.09 7.18 -28.44
CA MET A 796 29.03 8.01 -29.20
C MET A 796 30.17 7.20 -29.83
N ALA A 797 30.55 6.07 -29.23
CA ALA A 797 31.65 5.22 -29.69
C ALA A 797 31.17 4.01 -30.52
N VAL A 798 29.87 3.76 -30.56
CA VAL A 798 29.28 2.63 -31.29
C VAL A 798 29.08 3.00 -32.75
N HIS A 799 29.58 2.15 -33.65
CA HIS A 799 29.22 2.25 -35.06
C HIS A 799 27.93 1.49 -35.32
N PHE A 800 26.86 2.20 -35.68
CA PHE A 800 25.51 1.64 -35.93
C PHE A 800 25.35 0.94 -37.29
N ASP A 801 26.43 0.76 -38.06
CA ASP A 801 26.42 0.01 -39.31
C ASP A 801 26.27 -1.50 -39.05
N TYR A 802 25.02 -1.96 -38.95
CA TYR A 802 24.64 -3.35 -38.68
C TYR A 802 24.88 -4.31 -39.85
N SER A 803 25.35 -3.81 -41.00
CA SER A 803 25.72 -4.66 -42.14
C SER A 803 27.03 -5.43 -41.92
N LYS A 804 27.89 -4.93 -41.02
CA LYS A 804 29.21 -5.46 -40.69
C LYS A 804 29.15 -6.46 -39.52
N GLU A 805 29.41 -7.72 -39.82
CA GLU A 805 29.45 -8.80 -38.81
C GLU A 805 30.57 -8.64 -37.77
N SER A 806 31.60 -7.84 -38.06
CA SER A 806 32.68 -7.51 -37.12
C SER A 806 32.23 -6.59 -35.98
N PHE A 807 31.13 -5.85 -36.16
CA PHE A 807 30.57 -4.96 -35.15
C PHE A 807 29.28 -5.51 -34.55
N TRP A 808 28.48 -6.19 -35.37
CA TRP A 808 27.16 -6.68 -35.02
C TRP A 808 27.00 -8.15 -35.37
N LYS A 809 26.95 -9.00 -34.34
CA LYS A 809 26.73 -10.43 -34.52
C LYS A 809 25.24 -10.69 -34.78
N GLN A 810 24.93 -11.37 -35.88
CA GLN A 810 23.55 -11.62 -36.31
C GLN A 810 23.03 -12.94 -35.74
N LEU A 811 21.76 -12.98 -35.33
CA LEU A 811 21.09 -14.21 -34.93
C LEU A 811 20.84 -15.13 -36.15
N LEU A 812 20.22 -14.56 -37.19
CA LEU A 812 19.90 -15.23 -38.45
C LEU A 812 20.91 -14.78 -39.52
N PRO A 813 21.70 -15.70 -40.12
CA PRO A 813 22.66 -15.33 -41.17
C PRO A 813 21.94 -14.99 -42.47
N LYS A 814 22.58 -14.20 -43.34
CA LYS A 814 22.02 -13.72 -44.62
C LYS A 814 21.52 -14.83 -45.57
N ASN A 815 22.01 -16.07 -45.42
CA ASN A 815 21.64 -17.23 -46.24
C ASN A 815 20.55 -18.11 -45.61
N PHE A 816 19.86 -17.64 -44.58
CA PHE A 816 18.84 -18.42 -43.90
C PHE A 816 17.57 -18.55 -44.76
N GLN A 817 17.35 -19.74 -45.34
CA GLN A 817 16.13 -20.10 -46.09
C GLN A 817 14.95 -20.44 -45.16
N GLY A 818 14.77 -19.67 -44.08
CA GLY A 818 13.59 -19.81 -43.23
C GLY A 818 12.41 -19.05 -43.82
N THR A 819 11.22 -19.64 -43.74
CA THR A 819 9.96 -18.94 -44.00
C THR A 819 9.91 -17.68 -43.13
N LYS A 820 9.68 -16.49 -43.71
CA LYS A 820 9.47 -15.26 -42.92
C LYS A 820 8.36 -15.53 -41.91
N ALA A 821 8.70 -15.50 -40.63
CA ALA A 821 7.74 -15.81 -39.58
C ALA A 821 6.61 -14.76 -39.60
N HIS A 822 5.36 -15.21 -39.51
CA HIS A 822 4.22 -14.30 -39.48
C HIS A 822 4.26 -13.43 -38.22
N THR A 823 4.11 -12.11 -38.41
CA THR A 823 3.92 -11.13 -37.33
C THR A 823 2.75 -11.52 -36.42
N ILE A 824 2.87 -11.20 -35.13
CA ILE A 824 1.79 -11.33 -34.14
C ILE A 824 0.94 -10.06 -34.06
N GLN A 825 1.48 -8.94 -34.58
CA GLN A 825 0.78 -7.66 -34.61
C GLN A 825 -0.38 -7.69 -35.62
N PRO A 826 -1.50 -7.00 -35.31
CA PRO A 826 -2.65 -6.92 -36.20
C PRO A 826 -2.33 -6.22 -37.52
N GLU A 827 -3.25 -6.26 -38.49
CA GLU A 827 -3.12 -5.51 -39.75
C GLU A 827 -3.14 -4.01 -39.51
N GLU A 828 -4.12 -3.53 -38.74
CA GLU A 828 -4.28 -2.13 -38.36
C GLU A 828 -4.72 -2.05 -36.90
N ILE A 829 -4.42 -0.92 -36.25
CA ILE A 829 -4.87 -0.60 -34.90
C ILE A 829 -6.15 0.24 -34.99
N ILE A 830 -7.18 -0.20 -34.27
CA ILE A 830 -8.45 0.52 -34.17
C ILE A 830 -8.41 1.45 -32.95
N TYR A 831 -8.62 2.73 -33.20
CA TYR A 831 -8.63 3.77 -32.17
C TYR A 831 -10.05 4.16 -31.78
N CYS A 832 -10.26 4.39 -30.48
CA CYS A 832 -11.54 4.84 -29.94
C CYS A 832 -11.42 6.30 -29.47
N GLU A 833 -12.39 7.13 -29.81
CA GLU A 833 -12.43 8.51 -29.31
C GLU A 833 -12.67 8.56 -27.80
N THR A 834 -11.96 9.47 -27.14
CA THR A 834 -12.08 9.72 -25.71
C THR A 834 -13.32 10.58 -25.43
N ASN A 835 -14.16 10.17 -24.48
CA ASN A 835 -15.39 10.88 -24.15
C ASN A 835 -15.10 12.24 -23.48
N LYS A 836 -15.51 13.33 -24.14
CA LYS A 836 -15.30 14.71 -23.68
C LYS A 836 -15.95 15.02 -22.32
N SER A 837 -17.10 14.43 -21.98
CA SER A 837 -17.76 14.71 -20.70
C SER A 837 -16.94 14.16 -19.53
N MET A 838 -16.42 12.94 -19.66
CA MET A 838 -15.56 12.32 -18.64
C MET A 838 -14.28 13.12 -18.39
N ILE A 839 -13.76 13.78 -19.43
CA ILE A 839 -12.57 14.63 -19.33
C ILE A 839 -12.86 15.92 -18.58
N GLU A 840 -13.99 16.56 -18.85
CA GLU A 840 -14.37 17.77 -18.13
C GLU A 840 -14.66 17.48 -16.64
N ASP A 841 -15.28 16.33 -16.34
CA ASP A 841 -15.48 15.87 -14.96
C ASP A 841 -14.13 15.61 -14.26
N LEU A 842 -13.20 14.91 -14.92
CA LEU A 842 -11.86 14.64 -14.40
C LEU A 842 -11.08 15.93 -14.16
N LYS A 843 -11.09 16.85 -15.13
CA LYS A 843 -10.45 18.18 -15.03
C LYS A 843 -10.99 18.97 -13.84
N ASN A 844 -12.32 19.04 -13.69
CA ASN A 844 -12.96 19.74 -12.58
C ASN A 844 -12.62 19.08 -11.23
N ARG A 845 -12.54 17.75 -11.17
CA ARG A 845 -12.12 17.03 -9.97
C ARG A 845 -10.67 17.32 -9.61
N ILE A 846 -9.73 17.23 -10.56
CA ILE A 846 -8.31 17.54 -10.31
C ILE A 846 -8.16 19.00 -9.83
N GLU A 847 -8.81 19.96 -10.51
CA GLU A 847 -8.74 21.37 -10.11
C GLU A 847 -9.29 21.60 -8.69
N ARG A 848 -10.42 20.97 -8.32
CA ARG A 848 -10.98 21.04 -6.96
C ARG A 848 -10.07 20.39 -5.93
N THR A 849 -9.57 19.18 -6.20
CA THR A 849 -8.68 18.44 -5.29
C THR A 849 -7.39 19.20 -5.04
N LEU A 850 -6.76 19.75 -6.09
CA LEU A 850 -5.55 20.57 -5.95
C LEU A 850 -5.81 21.85 -5.14
N LYS A 851 -6.94 22.53 -5.36
CA LYS A 851 -7.32 23.70 -4.55
C LYS A 851 -7.48 23.33 -3.08
N CYS A 852 -8.15 22.22 -2.77
CA CYS A 852 -8.29 21.70 -1.40
C CYS A 852 -6.93 21.37 -0.78
N LYS A 853 -6.08 20.64 -1.49
CA LYS A 853 -4.73 20.27 -1.02
C LYS A 853 -3.86 21.49 -0.76
N MET A 854 -3.90 22.51 -1.62
CA MET A 854 -3.19 23.77 -1.36
C MET A 854 -3.67 24.50 -0.10
N MET A 855 -4.97 24.43 0.21
CA MET A 855 -5.51 24.97 1.46
C MET A 855 -5.06 24.13 2.67
N GLU A 856 -5.02 22.80 2.55
CA GLU A 856 -4.52 21.88 3.58
C GLU A 856 -3.03 22.09 3.87
N TRP A 857 -2.20 22.29 2.84
CA TRP A 857 -0.75 22.52 2.97
C TRP A 857 -0.41 23.89 3.56
N ARG A 858 -1.37 24.82 3.63
CA ARG A 858 -1.19 26.18 4.16
C ARG A 858 -2.08 26.45 5.38
N PRO A 859 -1.95 25.70 6.50
CA PRO A 859 -2.85 25.85 7.64
C PRO A 859 -2.74 27.21 8.33
N LYS A 860 -1.60 27.90 8.19
CA LYS A 860 -1.32 29.19 8.86
C LYS A 860 -1.78 30.43 8.08
N GLN A 861 -2.06 30.32 6.78
CA GLN A 861 -2.35 31.48 5.93
C GLN A 861 -3.56 31.21 5.02
N PRO A 862 -4.49 32.18 4.87
CA PRO A 862 -5.62 32.01 3.96
C PRO A 862 -5.12 31.96 2.51
N THR A 863 -5.60 30.96 1.75
CA THR A 863 -5.30 30.84 0.32
C THR A 863 -6.32 31.62 -0.49
N ARG A 864 -5.89 32.71 -1.15
CA ARG A 864 -6.74 33.56 -2.00
C ARG A 864 -6.56 33.19 -3.47
N TRP A 865 -7.66 33.05 -4.20
CA TRP A 865 -7.64 32.66 -5.62
C TRP A 865 -7.92 33.86 -6.53
N ASN A 866 -6.98 34.21 -7.41
CA ASN A 866 -7.15 35.27 -8.40
C ASN A 866 -7.89 34.76 -9.64
N ARG A 867 -9.11 35.27 -9.86
CA ARG A 867 -10.00 34.83 -10.95
C ARG A 867 -9.53 35.31 -12.32
N GLN A 868 -9.00 36.53 -12.43
CA GLN A 868 -8.55 37.12 -13.69
C GLN A 868 -7.35 36.37 -14.25
N CYS A 869 -6.34 36.13 -13.41
CA CYS A 869 -5.18 35.33 -13.80
C CYS A 869 -5.61 33.90 -14.19
N THR A 870 -6.48 33.26 -13.39
CA THR A 870 -6.99 31.91 -13.71
C THR A 870 -7.66 31.82 -15.09
N TYR A 871 -8.41 32.85 -15.49
CA TYR A 871 -9.05 32.93 -16.80
C TYR A 871 -8.03 32.99 -17.95
N ILE A 872 -6.97 33.79 -17.79
CA ILE A 872 -5.89 33.90 -18.78
C ILE A 872 -5.14 32.55 -18.90
N LEU A 873 -4.80 31.92 -17.77
CA LEU A 873 -4.09 30.63 -17.76
C LEU A 873 -4.87 29.54 -18.52
N ARG A 874 -6.22 29.52 -18.39
CA ARG A 874 -7.07 28.56 -19.11
C ARG A 874 -7.02 28.72 -20.64
N LYS A 875 -6.73 29.92 -21.16
CA LYS A 875 -6.57 30.15 -22.61
C LYS A 875 -5.18 29.76 -23.12
N ILE A 876 -4.17 29.88 -22.28
CA ILE A 876 -2.76 29.59 -22.64
C ILE A 876 -2.52 28.08 -22.72
N LEU A 877 -3.03 27.30 -21.75
CA LEU A 877 -2.73 25.87 -21.63
C LEU A 877 -2.97 25.04 -22.92
N PRO A 878 -4.09 25.20 -23.65
CA PRO A 878 -4.29 24.46 -24.91
C PRO A 878 -3.27 24.79 -26.00
N LYS A 879 -2.74 26.02 -26.04
CA LYS A 879 -1.74 26.44 -27.03
C LYS A 879 -0.36 25.83 -26.74
N LEU A 880 -0.03 25.64 -25.46
CA LEU A 880 1.21 24.97 -25.04
C LEU A 880 1.26 23.50 -25.48
N GLU A 881 0.12 22.81 -25.54
CA GLU A 881 0.08 21.43 -26.02
C GLU A 881 0.45 21.31 -27.50
N LEU A 882 0.06 22.29 -28.33
CA LEU A 882 0.26 22.26 -29.78
C LEU A 882 1.68 22.67 -30.21
N GLY A 883 2.60 22.89 -29.28
CA GLY A 883 4.01 23.16 -29.59
C GLY A 883 4.27 24.49 -30.31
N THR A 884 3.30 25.40 -30.36
CA THR A 884 3.51 26.74 -30.89
C THR A 884 4.35 27.51 -29.87
N GLY A 885 5.68 27.43 -29.96
CA GLY A 885 6.64 28.17 -29.14
C GLY A 885 6.57 29.70 -29.30
N SER A 886 5.58 30.21 -30.05
CA SER A 886 5.15 31.59 -29.93
C SER A 886 4.27 31.68 -28.69
N PHE A 887 4.74 32.43 -27.70
CA PHE A 887 3.81 33.07 -26.78
C PHE A 887 2.67 33.66 -27.62
N VAL A 888 1.46 33.24 -27.28
CA VAL A 888 0.22 34.03 -27.25
C VAL A 888 0.02 35.02 -28.41
N SER A 889 -1.11 34.89 -29.11
CA SER A 889 -1.65 35.97 -29.96
C SER A 889 -1.57 37.33 -29.25
N SER A 890 -1.08 38.37 -29.92
CA SER A 890 -0.71 39.71 -29.39
C SER A 890 -1.67 40.35 -28.36
N GLU A 891 -2.95 39.96 -28.35
CA GLU A 891 -3.95 40.44 -27.39
C GLU A 891 -3.81 39.85 -25.98
N GLU A 892 -3.51 38.56 -25.81
CA GLU A 892 -3.48 37.94 -24.46
C GLU A 892 -2.14 38.21 -23.75
N GLU A 893 -1.07 38.50 -24.52
CA GLU A 893 0.20 39.03 -24.01
C GLU A 893 -0.06 40.38 -23.35
N SER A 894 -0.87 41.24 -23.98
CA SER A 894 -1.23 42.55 -23.43
C SER A 894 -2.04 42.45 -22.12
N GLU A 895 -2.91 41.45 -21.96
CA GLU A 895 -3.64 41.23 -20.70
C GLU A 895 -2.74 40.68 -19.59
N PHE A 896 -1.79 39.81 -19.94
CA PHE A 896 -0.83 39.24 -18.99
C PHE A 896 0.25 40.26 -18.58
N GLU A 897 0.74 41.06 -19.53
CA GLU A 897 1.63 42.21 -19.28
C GLU A 897 0.98 43.25 -18.37
N ARG A 898 -0.32 43.51 -18.54
CA ARG A 898 -1.07 44.37 -17.62
C ARG A 898 -1.11 43.82 -16.20
N LEU A 899 -1.16 42.50 -16.01
CA LEU A 899 -1.06 41.91 -14.66
C LEU A 899 0.35 42.01 -14.08
N LEU A 900 1.39 41.82 -14.92
CA LEU A 900 2.80 41.95 -14.54
C LEU A 900 3.16 43.39 -14.08
N GLN A 901 2.38 44.41 -14.48
CA GLN A 901 2.58 45.79 -14.02
C GLN A 901 2.18 46.00 -12.54
N PHE A 902 1.20 45.25 -12.03
CA PHE A 902 0.68 45.43 -10.67
C PHE A 902 1.12 44.32 -9.71
N TYR A 903 1.56 43.19 -10.24
CA TYR A 903 1.93 42.01 -9.48
C TYR A 903 3.31 41.48 -9.88
N LEU A 904 4.11 41.13 -8.88
CA LEU A 904 5.21 40.19 -9.02
C LEU A 904 4.63 38.78 -9.21
N VAL A 905 4.63 38.33 -10.46
CA VAL A 905 4.08 37.03 -10.88
C VAL A 905 5.22 36.01 -10.99
N THR A 906 5.13 34.91 -10.24
CA THR A 906 5.99 33.73 -10.46
C THR A 906 5.14 32.48 -10.61
N GLY A 907 5.49 31.60 -11.54
CA GLY A 907 4.71 30.41 -11.81
C GLY A 907 5.15 29.70 -13.08
N PHE A 908 4.62 28.50 -13.27
CA PHE A 908 5.03 27.60 -14.35
C PHE A 908 3.91 26.61 -14.70
N PRO A 909 3.83 26.18 -15.96
CA PRO A 909 3.02 25.05 -16.38
C PRO A 909 3.81 23.74 -16.21
N ILE A 910 3.16 22.73 -15.62
CA ILE A 910 3.68 21.36 -15.51
C ILE A 910 2.89 20.48 -16.48
N GLN A 911 3.59 19.71 -17.29
CA GLN A 911 3.02 18.69 -18.16
C GLN A 911 3.41 17.30 -17.66
N MET A 912 2.44 16.39 -17.58
CA MET A 912 2.68 15.01 -17.20
C MET A 912 1.65 14.07 -17.84
N PRO A 913 2.01 12.79 -18.10
CA PRO A 913 1.01 11.78 -18.42
C PRO A 913 0.05 11.63 -17.24
N TYR A 914 -1.26 11.52 -17.51
CA TYR A 914 -2.17 11.12 -16.45
C TYR A 914 -1.79 9.69 -16.06
N THR A 915 -1.61 9.40 -14.76
CA THR A 915 -1.59 8.04 -14.18
C THR A 915 -2.75 7.89 -13.19
N ASP A 916 -2.73 8.73 -12.17
CA ASP A 916 -3.69 8.84 -11.09
C ASP A 916 -3.67 10.28 -10.53
N VAL A 917 -4.66 10.62 -9.70
CA VAL A 917 -4.76 11.97 -9.12
C VAL A 917 -3.67 12.22 -8.07
N GLN A 918 -3.21 11.19 -7.36
CA GLN A 918 -2.19 11.33 -6.32
C GLN A 918 -0.84 11.72 -6.92
N SER A 919 -0.44 11.10 -8.03
CA SER A 919 0.76 11.47 -8.79
C SER A 919 0.78 12.95 -9.18
N ILE A 920 -0.37 13.54 -9.54
CA ILE A 920 -0.48 14.98 -9.84
C ILE A 920 -0.31 15.81 -8.57
N ILE A 921 -0.95 15.40 -7.46
CA ILE A 921 -0.84 16.07 -6.16
C ILE A 921 0.63 16.10 -5.72
N ASP A 922 1.31 14.95 -5.82
CA ASP A 922 2.72 14.81 -5.42
C ASP A 922 3.60 15.69 -6.31
N ALA A 923 3.42 15.67 -7.63
CA ALA A 923 4.16 16.53 -8.56
C ALA A 923 3.98 18.03 -8.25
N VAL A 924 2.75 18.46 -7.92
CA VAL A 924 2.48 19.86 -7.53
C VAL A 924 3.08 20.19 -6.16
N TYR A 925 3.01 19.28 -5.20
CA TYR A 925 3.59 19.44 -3.87
C TYR A 925 5.11 19.67 -3.94
N GLN A 926 5.80 18.87 -4.75
CA GLN A 926 7.26 18.94 -4.95
C GLN A 926 7.73 20.29 -5.48
N THR A 927 6.87 21.06 -6.14
CA THR A 927 7.25 22.41 -6.63
C THR A 927 7.35 23.46 -5.52
N GLY A 928 6.93 23.14 -4.30
CA GLY A 928 7.12 23.99 -3.11
C GLY A 928 6.39 25.34 -3.14
N ILE A 929 5.64 25.68 -4.20
CA ILE A 929 5.00 27.01 -4.36
C ILE A 929 3.96 27.31 -3.26
N HIS A 930 3.42 26.26 -2.63
CA HIS A 930 2.52 26.36 -1.50
C HIS A 930 3.23 26.89 -0.23
N SER A 931 4.55 26.71 -0.10
CA SER A 931 5.34 27.10 1.07
C SER A 931 5.70 28.60 1.13
N SER A 932 5.30 29.40 0.13
CA SER A 932 5.57 30.85 0.12
C SER A 932 4.98 31.54 1.36
N GLU A 933 5.87 32.12 2.18
CA GLU A 933 5.53 32.80 3.44
C GLU A 933 5.04 34.25 3.25
N PHE A 934 5.10 34.78 2.03
CA PHE A 934 4.84 36.20 1.77
C PHE A 934 3.36 36.60 2.07
N PRO A 935 3.14 37.64 2.90
CA PRO A 935 1.80 38.08 3.29
C PRO A 935 1.00 38.63 2.09
N GLN A 936 -0.30 38.32 2.03
CA GLN A 936 -1.21 38.71 0.93
C GLN A 936 -0.90 38.10 -0.45
N THR A 937 -0.18 36.98 -0.50
CA THR A 937 -0.02 36.20 -1.75
C THR A 937 -1.37 35.68 -2.26
N GLU A 938 -1.65 35.95 -3.53
CA GLU A 938 -2.76 35.36 -4.27
C GLU A 938 -2.23 34.22 -5.15
N PHE A 939 -3.06 33.22 -5.39
CA PHE A 939 -2.73 32.07 -6.24
C PHE A 939 -3.69 31.99 -7.42
N ALA A 940 -3.20 31.48 -8.55
CA ALA A 940 -4.01 31.12 -9.68
C ALA A 940 -3.64 29.69 -10.11
N LEU A 941 -4.66 28.86 -10.34
CA LEU A 941 -4.52 27.48 -10.76
C LEU A 941 -5.47 27.22 -11.92
N ALA A 942 -4.93 26.72 -13.02
CA ALA A 942 -5.71 26.21 -14.14
C ALA A 942 -5.25 24.80 -14.50
N VAL A 943 -6.21 23.93 -14.84
CA VAL A 943 -5.95 22.57 -15.29
C VAL A 943 -6.56 22.41 -16.69
N TYR A 944 -5.77 21.83 -17.59
CA TYR A 944 -6.21 21.45 -18.93
C TYR A 944 -5.79 20.00 -19.18
N ILE A 945 -6.69 19.23 -19.80
CA ILE A 945 -6.43 17.85 -20.14
C ILE A 945 -6.64 17.74 -21.65
N HIS A 946 -5.58 17.41 -22.38
CA HIS A 946 -5.70 17.12 -23.80
C HIS A 946 -6.03 15.63 -23.99
N PRO A 947 -7.18 15.30 -24.62
CA PRO A 947 -7.60 13.93 -24.81
C PRO A 947 -7.05 13.37 -26.13
N TYR A 948 -6.09 12.45 -26.04
CA TYR A 948 -5.72 11.60 -27.17
C TYR A 948 -6.66 10.38 -27.24
N PRO A 949 -6.65 9.61 -28.35
CA PRO A 949 -7.45 8.39 -28.48
C PRO A 949 -7.18 7.36 -27.37
N ASN A 950 -8.15 6.49 -27.11
CA ASN A 950 -8.09 5.38 -26.15
C ASN A 950 -7.79 5.82 -24.69
N ASN A 951 -8.27 7.00 -24.27
CA ASN A 951 -8.07 7.55 -22.91
C ASN A 951 -6.60 7.76 -22.52
N VAL A 952 -5.72 7.98 -23.49
CA VAL A 952 -4.35 8.49 -23.27
C VAL A 952 -4.46 10.01 -23.09
N LEU A 953 -3.97 10.53 -21.95
CA LEU A 953 -4.23 11.93 -21.55
C LEU A 953 -2.94 12.67 -21.20
N SER A 954 -2.77 13.85 -21.79
CA SER A 954 -1.75 14.83 -21.39
C SER A 954 -2.38 15.81 -20.42
N VAL A 955 -1.90 15.85 -19.17
CA VAL A 955 -2.40 16.74 -18.12
C VAL A 955 -1.46 17.93 -17.99
N TRP A 956 -2.04 19.12 -18.11
CA TRP A 956 -1.38 20.38 -17.87
C TRP A 956 -1.92 21.05 -16.62
N VAL A 957 -1.02 21.40 -15.71
CA VAL A 957 -1.34 22.16 -14.51
C VAL A 957 -0.52 23.44 -14.53
N TYR A 958 -1.19 24.60 -14.60
CA TYR A 958 -0.53 25.89 -14.49
C TYR A 958 -0.79 26.47 -13.12
N LEU A 959 0.28 26.61 -12.33
CA LEU A 959 0.24 27.17 -11.00
C LEU A 959 1.06 28.46 -10.92
N VAL A 960 0.45 29.52 -10.39
CA VAL A 960 1.01 30.87 -10.31
C VAL A 960 0.80 31.46 -8.93
N SER A 961 1.83 32.10 -8.40
CA SER A 961 1.82 32.93 -7.20
C SER A 961 1.97 34.41 -7.58
N LEU A 962 1.07 35.23 -7.05
CA LEU A 962 0.94 36.65 -7.33
C LEU A 962 1.18 37.42 -6.03
N ALA A 963 2.19 38.28 -6.00
CA ALA A 963 2.41 39.23 -4.91
C ALA A 963 2.25 40.65 -5.45
N ARG A 964 1.44 41.50 -4.82
CA ARG A 964 1.31 42.89 -5.27
C ARG A 964 2.62 43.64 -5.05
N HIS A 965 2.99 44.49 -6.00
CA HIS A 965 4.03 45.50 -5.76
C HIS A 965 3.55 46.43 -4.63
N GLN A 966 4.42 46.69 -3.65
CA GLN A 966 4.17 47.66 -2.58
C GLN A 966 4.55 49.06 -3.04
#